data_AF-A0A1S9CK13-F1
#
_entry.id   AF-A0A1S9CK13-F1
#
_cell.length_a   1.000
_cell.length_b   1.000
_cell.length_c   1.000
_cell.angle_alpha   90.00
_cell.angle_beta   90.00
_cell.angle_gamma   90.00
#
_symmetry.space_group_name_H-M   'P 1'
#
loop_
_entity.id
_entity.type
_entity.pdbx_description
1 polymer ?
#
loop_
_entity_poly.entity_id
_entity_poly.type
_entity_poly.pdbx_seq_one_letter_code
_entity_poly.pdbx_strand_id
1 'polypeptide(L)'
;MNKNLRKVVCLLMATLTFGQIANATLGATIMYNESKIDLNSIAHEKISELELLMDQAKALNIDAKREETTVWMAYEFLKFADYDEAHPDDTKMLFEKNMRFNNKKNIVNGLEDVNYWVENLADFERSEVIEMLDKSIATLKNVIAGKIIRADVRVVDWDNITVDKENGNFLNPDGKPIFIYDYFSKAQQEPKSDPYLYNDHIGNVTSSVALNLGLFAPNLDVTNTIEGKMTLEENLNLLKANGYSLFTAKYNDEILGFETTFPRKKGSIIDPTLYTNHYGKPMLYNKTDNIGYLMLWHSGGGYQDWFLDKNNRGADSILTKQEGAAGIPKYTSYDIDQPALKDAWKVLLEDVVPKKQGDNSTKLGYILTNEPHWYTDVRIGKFFMVSGGISNATLNKFREYLRTTYDNDINKLKDAWNGADNSINKIWGGMSATENQIGDKSKLIDLSTITSFEEIVFGIPFDGSLIQGTVQHYDWCKFNMERVTEWFSFLNNTILENDPTAGTHMKLFPRIFTDADGSRDHGMDLETLSRMTTYLGNDVTIRKEYYETMQKNEKDDWVEDYAYYWREVGLMYDLSNSFSPTQKVNVNSEGHAIQINSNRDIHMDPEYVRSAYFLSAILGEDVNLTWFWPRKSDGSPENTMRSDVSRRDTYPGSVINMPQVANEITQTFLDLNAHSVAIAKMQNLDRPARIFYSETSNIYDNNQVNLLFDMYEAVSFHGVPIGFNTMNIMNDKLAGTYPQEFDVTVIYKTPYVTDSEYSAILNFAKAGHQIIIDDNSLLYNQFGYQRDLSDLYAIPNVMRRNGLQELANNTMKIVKDSGHFPAVTLAGDLPKGLIWRVVPSENIGEYTVAIVNVSKHEVNFDLAVQSLTDFHVVDLLTGQKLNTTLTMKPEAVYLLNVAGTK
;
A
#
# COMPACT_ATOMS: atom_id res chain seq x y z
N MET A 1 39.57 8.13 -5.96
CA MET A 1 39.92 9.53 -5.67
C MET A 1 38.64 10.21 -5.20
N ASN A 2 38.56 10.60 -3.93
CA ASN A 2 37.35 11.07 -3.26
C ASN A 2 36.65 12.19 -4.08
N LYS A 3 35.32 12.10 -4.25
CA LYS A 3 34.49 13.09 -4.96
C LYS A 3 34.68 14.50 -4.36
N ASN A 4 34.94 14.57 -3.05
CA ASN A 4 35.26 15.81 -2.32
C ASN A 4 36.63 16.39 -2.70
N LEU A 5 37.62 15.54 -2.96
CA LEU A 5 38.95 15.97 -3.42
C LEU A 5 38.89 16.53 -4.85
N ARG A 6 38.03 15.98 -5.72
CA ARG A 6 37.80 16.53 -7.06
C ARG A 6 37.11 17.89 -7.04
N LYS A 7 36.10 18.10 -6.19
CA LYS A 7 35.38 19.38 -6.06
C LYS A 7 36.30 20.50 -5.53
N VAL A 8 37.15 20.22 -4.53
CA VAL A 8 38.11 21.18 -3.96
C VAL A 8 39.21 21.55 -4.97
N VAL A 9 39.73 20.57 -5.73
CA VAL A 9 40.73 20.80 -6.78
C VAL A 9 40.15 21.62 -7.93
N CYS A 10 38.88 21.42 -8.31
CA CYS A 10 38.21 22.23 -9.33
C CYS A 10 38.00 23.69 -8.91
N LEU A 11 37.71 23.96 -7.62
CA LEU A 11 37.61 25.34 -7.10
C LEU A 11 38.97 26.08 -7.12
N LEU A 12 40.07 25.36 -6.81
CA LEU A 12 41.42 25.92 -6.77
C LEU A 12 42.04 26.16 -8.15
N MET A 13 41.64 25.40 -9.17
CA MET A 13 42.16 25.55 -10.54
C MET A 13 41.61 26.77 -11.30
N ALA A 14 40.57 27.44 -10.78
CA ALA A 14 39.96 28.59 -11.44
C ALA A 14 40.77 29.91 -11.33
N THR A 15 41.86 29.95 -10.54
CA THR A 15 42.52 31.22 -10.17
C THR A 15 44.05 31.26 -10.24
N LEU A 16 44.74 30.18 -10.61
CA LEU A 16 46.21 30.07 -10.46
C LEU A 16 46.96 29.67 -11.74
N THR A 17 48.19 30.17 -11.89
CA THR A 17 49.09 29.89 -13.03
C THR A 17 49.87 28.59 -12.83
N PHE A 18 50.32 27.97 -13.94
CA PHE A 18 50.97 26.63 -13.96
C PHE A 18 52.13 26.42 -12.96
N GLY A 19 52.87 27.47 -12.61
CA GLY A 19 53.95 27.40 -11.61
C GLY A 19 53.48 27.43 -10.15
N GLN A 20 52.27 27.94 -9.88
CA GLN A 20 51.64 27.94 -8.55
C GLN A 20 50.95 26.59 -8.26
N ILE A 21 50.59 25.83 -9.29
CA ILE A 21 49.89 24.55 -9.18
C ILE A 21 50.78 23.47 -8.53
N ALA A 22 52.10 23.46 -8.80
CA ALA A 22 53.03 22.46 -8.25
C ALA A 22 53.37 22.67 -6.77
N ASN A 23 53.49 23.93 -6.33
CA ASN A 23 53.69 24.25 -4.91
C ASN A 23 52.38 24.19 -4.10
N ALA A 24 51.23 24.51 -4.73
CA ALA A 24 49.92 24.32 -4.11
C ALA A 24 49.54 22.85 -3.96
N THR A 25 49.95 21.96 -4.88
CA THR A 25 49.72 20.52 -4.74
C THR A 25 50.59 19.90 -3.64
N LEU A 26 51.85 20.32 -3.48
CA LEU A 26 52.70 19.85 -2.38
C LEU A 26 52.27 20.43 -1.02
N GLY A 27 51.90 21.72 -0.97
CA GLY A 27 51.36 22.37 0.23
C GLY A 27 49.97 21.86 0.63
N ALA A 28 49.11 21.54 -0.34
CA ALA A 28 47.83 20.90 -0.09
C ALA A 28 48.01 19.47 0.43
N THR A 29 49.00 18.71 -0.07
CA THR A 29 49.26 17.34 0.41
C THR A 29 49.79 17.31 1.86
N ILE A 30 50.52 18.35 2.28
CA ILE A 30 51.04 18.47 3.65
C ILE A 30 50.00 19.07 4.62
N MET A 31 49.10 19.96 4.16
CA MET A 31 47.95 20.40 4.98
C MET A 31 46.80 19.39 5.02
N TYR A 32 46.71 18.45 4.07
CA TYR A 32 45.67 17.41 4.07
C TYR A 32 45.85 16.34 5.16
N ASN A 33 46.98 16.36 5.88
CA ASN A 33 47.29 15.35 6.89
C ASN A 33 46.94 15.77 8.34
N GLU A 34 46.36 16.96 8.58
CA GLU A 34 46.05 17.41 9.96
C GLU A 34 44.71 18.15 10.18
N SER A 35 43.74 18.10 9.27
CA SER A 35 42.34 18.42 9.67
C SER A 35 41.33 17.66 8.80
N LYS A 36 40.81 16.54 9.31
CA LYS A 36 39.55 15.97 8.79
C LYS A 36 38.51 17.10 8.85
N ILE A 37 37.80 17.36 7.75
CA ILE A 37 36.66 18.29 7.76
C ILE A 37 35.66 17.73 8.76
N ASP A 38 35.37 18.48 9.83
CA ASP A 38 34.39 18.08 10.82
C ASP A 38 32.98 18.38 10.30
N LEU A 39 32.39 17.41 9.61
CA LEU A 39 31.04 17.51 9.08
C LEU A 39 30.01 17.71 10.20
N ASN A 40 30.26 17.16 11.39
CA ASN A 40 29.35 17.34 12.52
C ASN A 40 29.34 18.79 12.99
N SER A 41 30.50 19.43 13.12
CA SER A 41 30.60 20.85 13.43
C SER A 41 29.93 21.72 12.36
N ILE A 42 30.13 21.42 11.07
CA ILE A 42 29.49 22.17 9.98
C ILE A 42 27.97 22.04 10.03
N ALA A 43 27.44 20.84 10.30
CA ALA A 43 26.01 20.64 10.42
C ALA A 43 25.43 21.45 11.58
N HIS A 44 26.08 21.46 12.75
CA HIS A 44 25.66 22.28 13.90
C HIS A 44 25.71 23.79 13.62
N GLU A 45 26.74 24.28 12.92
CA GLU A 45 26.81 25.68 12.48
C GLU A 45 25.62 26.05 11.60
N LYS A 46 25.25 25.17 10.66
CA LYS A 46 24.08 25.38 9.79
C LYS A 46 22.75 25.30 10.53
N ILE A 47 22.63 24.41 11.51
CA ILE A 47 21.44 24.37 12.40
C ILE A 47 21.29 25.71 13.10
N SER A 48 22.35 26.23 13.73
CA SER A 48 22.31 27.52 14.41
C SER A 48 22.00 28.69 13.46
N GLU A 49 22.50 28.66 12.22
CA GLU A 49 22.11 29.63 11.19
C GLU A 49 20.62 29.57 10.87
N LEU A 50 20.07 28.36 10.69
CA LEU A 50 18.66 28.15 10.38
C LEU A 50 17.76 28.58 11.55
N GLU A 51 18.10 28.24 12.78
CA GLU A 51 17.37 28.67 13.98
C GLU A 51 17.31 30.20 14.10
N LEU A 52 18.43 30.89 13.84
CA LEU A 52 18.45 32.36 13.83
C LEU A 52 17.55 32.95 12.74
N LEU A 53 17.48 32.33 11.57
CA LEU A 53 16.56 32.74 10.51
C LEU A 53 15.10 32.45 10.90
N MET A 54 14.83 31.34 11.59
CA MET A 54 13.49 31.03 12.09
C MET A 54 13.03 32.07 13.10
N ASP A 55 13.90 32.53 14.00
CA ASP A 55 13.59 33.62 14.93
C ASP A 55 13.29 34.93 14.19
N GLN A 56 14.04 35.25 13.13
CA GLN A 56 13.77 36.40 12.27
C GLN A 56 12.42 36.27 11.56
N ALA A 57 12.11 35.11 11.01
CA ALA A 57 10.83 34.83 10.35
C ALA A 57 9.66 34.98 11.33
N LYS A 58 9.75 34.38 12.52
CA LYS A 58 8.74 34.48 13.58
C LYS A 58 8.53 35.93 14.03
N ALA A 59 9.61 36.73 14.16
CA ALA A 59 9.51 38.16 14.46
C ALA A 59 8.78 38.97 13.37
N LEU A 60 8.73 38.46 12.14
CA LEU A 60 7.99 39.01 11.01
C LEU A 60 6.59 38.37 10.82
N ASN A 61 6.14 37.53 11.75
CA ASN A 61 4.91 36.73 11.65
C ASN A 61 4.88 35.80 10.41
N ILE A 62 6.02 35.25 10.03
CA ILE A 62 6.16 34.25 8.97
C ILE A 62 6.20 32.86 9.62
N ASP A 63 5.39 31.92 9.11
CA ASP A 63 5.42 30.53 9.54
C ASP A 63 6.78 29.86 9.21
N ALA A 64 7.34 29.22 10.24
CA ALA A 64 8.63 28.55 10.23
C ALA A 64 8.52 27.06 10.58
N LYS A 65 7.32 26.46 10.55
CA LYS A 65 7.11 25.04 10.93
C LYS A 65 7.89 24.08 10.03
N ARG A 66 8.02 24.41 8.74
CA ARG A 66 8.83 23.64 7.78
C ARG A 66 10.29 23.54 8.23
N GLU A 67 10.88 24.66 8.62
CA GLU A 67 12.27 24.73 9.09
C GLU A 67 12.44 24.11 10.49
N GLU A 68 11.44 24.22 11.37
CA GLU A 68 11.42 23.53 12.66
C GLU A 68 11.57 22.01 12.48
N THR A 69 10.82 21.43 11.54
CA THR A 69 10.97 20.00 11.22
C THR A 69 12.32 19.69 10.58
N THR A 70 12.85 20.56 9.70
CA THR A 70 14.21 20.36 9.16
C THR A 70 15.26 20.34 10.26
N VAL A 71 15.20 21.24 11.23
CA VAL A 71 16.12 21.27 12.39
C VAL A 71 15.98 20.01 13.23
N TRP A 72 14.75 19.58 13.51
CA TRP A 72 14.50 18.33 14.24
C TRP A 72 15.10 17.12 13.52
N MET A 73 14.86 16.98 12.21
CA MET A 73 15.42 15.92 11.38
C MET A 73 16.95 15.97 11.37
N ALA A 74 17.54 17.15 11.28
CA ALA A 74 19.00 17.31 11.32
C ALA A 74 19.57 16.74 12.62
N TYR A 75 19.03 17.12 13.78
CA TYR A 75 19.47 16.56 15.07
C TYR A 75 19.27 15.04 15.15
N GLU A 76 18.13 14.53 14.67
CA GLU A 76 17.81 13.11 14.73
C GLU A 76 18.79 12.27 13.90
N PHE A 77 19.13 12.72 12.68
CA PHE A 77 20.08 12.01 11.82
C PHE A 77 21.54 12.21 12.22
N LEU A 78 21.91 13.35 12.82
CA LEU A 78 23.26 13.49 13.40
C LEU A 78 23.46 12.51 14.56
N LYS A 79 22.42 12.29 15.38
CA LYS A 79 22.42 11.25 16.42
C LYS A 79 22.56 9.85 15.82
N PHE A 80 21.91 9.55 14.69
CA PHE A 80 22.07 8.27 14.00
C PHE A 80 23.48 8.09 13.45
N ALA A 81 24.05 9.12 12.84
CA ALA A 81 25.42 9.12 12.35
C ALA A 81 26.43 8.89 13.49
N ASP A 82 26.23 9.54 14.65
CA ASP A 82 27.06 9.34 15.84
C ASP A 82 26.96 7.88 16.36
N TYR A 83 25.76 7.29 16.33
CA TYR A 83 25.58 5.87 16.67
C TYR A 83 26.33 4.97 15.69
N ASP A 84 26.18 5.18 14.39
CA ASP A 84 26.74 4.32 13.34
C ASP A 84 28.27 4.39 13.31
N GLU A 85 28.86 5.57 13.58
CA GLU A 85 30.31 5.74 13.75
C GLU A 85 30.82 5.00 15.00
N ALA A 86 30.06 5.01 16.09
CA ALA A 86 30.42 4.34 17.34
C ALA A 86 30.21 2.81 17.29
N HIS A 87 29.35 2.30 16.41
CA HIS A 87 28.95 0.89 16.34
C HIS A 87 29.11 0.27 14.94
N PRO A 88 30.34 0.25 14.37
CA PRO A 88 30.57 -0.27 13.02
C PRO A 88 30.19 -1.75 12.85
N ASP A 89 30.25 -2.54 13.92
CA ASP A 89 29.83 -3.95 13.90
C ASP A 89 28.31 -4.11 13.68
N ASP A 90 27.50 -3.17 14.19
CA ASP A 90 26.06 -3.16 13.97
C ASP A 90 25.75 -2.83 12.52
N THR A 91 26.35 -1.76 11.99
CA THR A 91 26.24 -1.37 10.58
C THR A 91 26.62 -2.53 9.67
N LYS A 92 27.75 -3.19 9.97
CA LYS A 92 28.19 -4.38 9.22
C LYS A 92 27.15 -5.48 9.26
N MET A 93 26.64 -5.82 10.44
CA MET A 93 25.63 -6.85 10.64
C MET A 93 24.34 -6.54 9.88
N LEU A 94 23.92 -5.28 9.84
CA LEU A 94 22.71 -4.83 9.15
C LEU A 94 22.89 -4.89 7.62
N PHE A 95 24.03 -4.45 7.11
CA PHE A 95 24.30 -4.38 5.66
C PHE A 95 24.71 -5.73 5.04
N GLU A 96 25.31 -6.66 5.80
CA GLU A 96 25.87 -7.90 5.25
C GLU A 96 24.85 -8.88 4.67
N LYS A 97 23.56 -8.79 5.05
CA LYS A 97 22.54 -9.70 4.50
C LYS A 97 21.91 -9.18 3.23
N ASN A 98 22.02 -7.88 2.98
CA ASN A 98 21.34 -7.27 1.87
C ASN A 98 22.03 -7.54 0.54
N MET A 99 21.28 -8.08 -0.41
CA MET A 99 21.79 -8.52 -1.70
C MET A 99 22.37 -7.38 -2.55
N ARG A 100 21.92 -6.13 -2.36
CA ARG A 100 22.48 -4.95 -3.04
C ARG A 100 23.84 -4.60 -2.46
N PHE A 101 23.99 -4.58 -1.15
CA PHE A 101 25.24 -4.16 -0.49
C PHE A 101 26.27 -5.29 -0.36
N ASN A 102 25.83 -6.55 -0.32
CA ASN A 102 26.68 -7.75 -0.25
C ASN A 102 26.83 -8.48 -1.61
N ASN A 103 26.91 -7.74 -2.72
CA ASN A 103 27.09 -8.32 -4.05
C ASN A 103 28.57 -8.42 -4.45
N LYS A 104 29.03 -9.61 -4.84
CA LYS A 104 30.38 -9.83 -5.40
C LYS A 104 30.69 -8.94 -6.60
N LYS A 105 29.70 -8.56 -7.43
CA LYS A 105 29.92 -7.61 -8.54
C LYS A 105 30.25 -6.19 -8.04
N ASN A 106 29.68 -5.76 -6.92
CA ASN A 106 29.99 -4.45 -6.32
C ASN A 106 31.41 -4.43 -5.75
N ILE A 107 31.79 -5.54 -5.09
CA ILE A 107 33.14 -5.78 -4.57
C ILE A 107 34.19 -5.78 -5.71
N VAL A 108 33.87 -6.31 -6.88
CA VAL A 108 34.80 -6.43 -8.03
C VAL A 108 34.91 -5.13 -8.84
N ASN A 109 33.87 -4.28 -8.85
CA ASN A 109 33.83 -3.04 -9.62
C ASN A 109 34.17 -1.77 -8.81
N GLY A 110 34.53 -1.89 -7.53
CA GLY A 110 34.85 -0.74 -6.65
C GLY A 110 33.63 0.09 -6.27
N LEU A 111 32.47 -0.56 -6.13
CA LEU A 111 31.21 0.06 -5.72
C LEU A 111 31.03 -0.01 -4.20
N GLU A 112 30.05 0.76 -3.69
CA GLU A 112 29.71 0.96 -2.28
C GLU A 112 29.20 -0.34 -1.60
N ASP A 113 30.13 -1.23 -1.28
CA ASP A 113 29.88 -2.51 -0.60
C ASP A 113 29.70 -2.35 0.93
N VAL A 114 29.52 -3.46 1.64
CA VAL A 114 29.35 -3.46 3.11
C VAL A 114 30.48 -2.72 3.83
N ASN A 115 31.75 -2.90 3.43
CA ASN A 115 32.87 -2.26 4.12
C ASN A 115 32.89 -0.76 3.85
N TYR A 116 32.56 -0.34 2.62
CA TYR A 116 32.40 1.07 2.30
C TYR A 116 31.36 1.71 3.21
N TRP A 117 30.17 1.11 3.37
CA TRP A 117 29.13 1.68 4.23
C TRP A 117 29.48 1.67 5.71
N VAL A 118 30.15 0.63 6.20
CA VAL A 118 30.67 0.63 7.58
C VAL A 118 31.63 1.80 7.83
N GLU A 119 32.46 2.16 6.84
CA GLU A 119 33.43 3.26 6.96
C GLU A 119 32.84 4.65 6.68
N ASN A 120 31.78 4.76 5.86
CA ASN A 120 31.34 6.03 5.29
C ASN A 120 29.88 6.41 5.60
N LEU A 121 29.08 5.54 6.23
CA LEU A 121 27.65 5.83 6.47
C LEU A 121 27.43 7.09 7.32
N ALA A 122 28.15 7.25 8.42
CA ALA A 122 28.02 8.43 9.28
C ALA A 122 28.39 9.74 8.56
N ASP A 123 29.48 9.74 7.79
CA ASP A 123 29.89 10.92 7.03
C ASP A 123 28.94 11.20 5.85
N PHE A 124 28.35 10.16 5.26
CA PHE A 124 27.30 10.28 4.25
C PHE A 124 26.06 10.95 4.86
N GLU A 125 25.52 10.42 5.96
CA GLU A 125 24.35 10.99 6.65
C GLU A 125 24.59 12.44 7.09
N ARG A 126 25.77 12.76 7.65
CA ARG A 126 26.13 14.15 7.98
C ARG A 126 26.17 15.06 6.75
N SER A 127 26.68 14.56 5.62
CA SER A 127 26.72 15.34 4.38
C SER A 127 25.33 15.61 3.80
N GLU A 128 24.43 14.64 3.90
CA GLU A 128 23.02 14.77 3.52
C GLU A 128 22.28 15.76 4.42
N VAL A 129 22.54 15.75 5.74
CA VAL A 129 22.03 16.76 6.69
C VAL A 129 22.50 18.17 6.32
N ILE A 130 23.78 18.33 5.96
CA ILE A 130 24.34 19.63 5.54
C ILE A 130 23.62 20.15 4.29
N GLU A 131 23.42 19.30 3.29
CA GLU A 131 22.73 19.69 2.05
C GLU A 131 21.25 20.05 2.30
N MET A 132 20.58 19.26 3.14
CA MET A 132 19.21 19.53 3.59
C MET A 132 19.09 20.91 4.25
N LEU A 133 20.01 21.23 5.17
CA LEU A 133 20.03 22.52 5.87
C LEU A 133 20.34 23.67 4.90
N ASP A 134 21.26 23.49 3.95
CA ASP A 134 21.57 24.50 2.93
C ASP A 134 20.33 24.86 2.08
N LYS A 135 19.57 23.85 1.63
CA LYS A 135 18.32 24.05 0.89
C LYS A 135 17.29 24.81 1.73
N SER A 136 17.15 24.45 3.00
CA SER A 136 16.21 25.07 3.94
C SER A 136 16.57 26.52 4.27
N ILE A 137 17.85 26.80 4.57
CA ILE A 137 18.38 28.15 4.80
C ILE A 137 18.15 29.05 3.58
N ALA A 138 18.47 28.55 2.37
CA ALA A 138 18.26 29.30 1.14
C ALA A 138 16.77 29.63 0.91
N THR A 139 15.90 28.67 1.20
CA THR A 139 14.44 28.83 1.10
C THR A 139 13.94 29.87 2.10
N LEU A 140 14.24 29.74 3.38
CA LEU A 140 13.75 30.66 4.42
C LEU A 140 14.28 32.09 4.21
N LYS A 141 15.54 32.25 3.77
CA LYS A 141 16.06 33.57 3.36
C LYS A 141 15.22 34.21 2.24
N ASN A 142 14.79 33.42 1.25
CA ASN A 142 13.93 33.92 0.18
C ASN A 142 12.49 34.20 0.67
N VAL A 143 11.98 33.45 1.65
CA VAL A 143 10.69 33.72 2.30
C VAL A 143 10.73 35.04 3.08
N ILE A 144 11.75 35.23 3.93
CA ILE A 144 11.97 36.48 4.69
C ILE A 144 12.12 37.68 3.75
N ALA A 145 12.78 37.48 2.60
CA ALA A 145 12.94 38.52 1.58
C ALA A 145 11.68 38.76 0.71
N GLY A 146 10.59 38.03 0.91
CA GLY A 146 9.36 38.12 0.11
C GLY A 146 9.50 37.63 -1.33
N LYS A 147 10.55 36.87 -1.65
CA LYS A 147 10.78 36.24 -2.97
C LYS A 147 10.04 34.91 -3.10
N ILE A 148 9.82 34.24 -1.98
CA ILE A 148 8.96 33.06 -1.84
C ILE A 148 7.78 33.46 -0.95
N ILE A 149 6.56 33.19 -1.39
CA ILE A 149 5.34 33.42 -0.61
C ILE A 149 4.61 32.09 -0.51
N ARG A 150 4.61 31.50 0.69
CA ARG A 150 4.01 30.18 0.93
C ARG A 150 2.93 30.28 1.98
N ALA A 151 1.93 29.41 1.89
CA ALA A 151 0.88 29.30 2.90
C ALA A 151 1.43 28.69 4.20
N ASP A 152 0.87 29.15 5.32
CA ASP A 152 1.14 28.59 6.65
C ASP A 152 0.77 27.10 6.68
N VAL A 153 1.58 26.31 7.38
CA VAL A 153 1.31 24.89 7.57
C VAL A 153 0.08 24.70 8.45
N ARG A 154 -0.86 23.85 8.01
CA ARG A 154 -1.87 23.28 8.91
C ARG A 154 -1.28 22.07 9.64
N VAL A 155 -1.02 22.21 10.93
CA VAL A 155 -0.51 21.13 11.77
C VAL A 155 -1.65 20.14 12.09
N VAL A 156 -1.30 18.86 12.18
CA VAL A 156 -2.23 17.79 12.53
C VAL A 156 -2.59 17.91 14.01
N ASP A 157 -3.89 18.00 14.34
CA ASP A 157 -4.35 17.90 15.73
C ASP A 157 -4.63 16.44 16.07
N TRP A 158 -3.57 15.72 16.48
CA TRP A 158 -3.59 14.28 16.68
C TRP A 158 -4.70 13.79 17.63
N ASP A 159 -5.15 14.64 18.55
CA ASP A 159 -6.14 14.30 19.58
C ASP A 159 -7.57 14.51 19.11
N ASN A 160 -7.79 15.51 18.25
CA ASN A 160 -9.12 16.02 17.94
C ASN A 160 -9.53 15.81 16.47
N ILE A 161 -8.82 14.97 15.71
CA ILE A 161 -9.23 14.59 14.36
C ILE A 161 -10.61 13.92 14.35
N THR A 162 -11.43 14.28 13.37
CA THR A 162 -12.70 13.62 13.04
C THR A 162 -12.68 13.06 11.62
N VAL A 163 -13.68 12.26 11.26
CA VAL A 163 -13.80 11.67 9.92
C VAL A 163 -14.96 12.35 9.20
N ASP A 164 -14.70 12.89 8.02
CA ASP A 164 -15.74 13.28 7.07
C ASP A 164 -16.24 12.01 6.35
N LYS A 165 -17.35 11.45 6.83
CA LYS A 165 -17.95 10.25 6.23
C LYS A 165 -18.67 10.54 4.90
N GLU A 166 -18.94 11.81 4.58
CA GLU A 166 -19.64 12.20 3.36
C GLU A 166 -18.66 12.39 2.20
N ASN A 167 -17.55 13.07 2.45
CA ASN A 167 -16.54 13.39 1.43
C ASN A 167 -15.24 12.57 1.55
N GLY A 168 -15.14 11.71 2.56
CA GLY A 168 -14.08 10.71 2.69
C GLY A 168 -12.69 11.29 2.94
N ASN A 169 -12.52 12.07 4.01
CA ASN A 169 -11.22 12.55 4.48
C ASN A 169 -11.19 12.58 6.03
N PHE A 170 -10.01 12.74 6.63
CA PHE A 170 -9.91 13.18 8.03
C PHE A 170 -9.99 14.71 8.12
N LEU A 171 -10.57 15.23 9.19
CA LEU A 171 -10.72 16.67 9.45
C LEU A 171 -10.02 17.06 10.74
N ASN A 172 -9.36 18.22 10.71
CA ASN A 172 -8.96 18.94 11.92
C ASN A 172 -10.18 19.61 12.59
N PRO A 173 -10.05 20.12 13.84
CA PRO A 173 -11.15 20.82 14.54
C PRO A 173 -11.67 22.08 13.85
N ASP A 174 -10.89 22.66 12.92
CA ASP A 174 -11.33 23.77 12.07
C ASP A 174 -12.28 23.32 10.94
N GLY A 175 -12.59 22.02 10.86
CA GLY A 175 -13.49 21.40 9.89
C GLY A 175 -12.86 21.22 8.52
N LYS A 176 -11.54 21.42 8.37
CA LYS A 176 -10.86 21.29 7.08
C LYS A 176 -10.13 19.95 6.97
N PRO A 177 -9.99 19.41 5.75
CA PRO A 177 -9.23 18.18 5.50
C PRO A 177 -7.81 18.26 6.05
N ILE A 178 -7.31 17.13 6.52
CA ILE A 178 -5.94 16.93 6.97
C ILE A 178 -5.43 15.57 6.47
N PHE A 179 -4.24 15.57 5.87
CA PHE A 179 -3.52 14.39 5.43
C PHE A 179 -2.58 13.95 6.54
N ILE A 180 -2.64 12.65 6.89
CA ILE A 180 -1.90 12.07 7.99
C ILE A 180 -0.72 11.27 7.44
N TYR A 181 0.44 11.45 8.04
CA TYR A 181 1.61 10.62 7.74
C TYR A 181 2.27 10.15 9.03
N ASP A 182 2.82 8.95 8.97
CA ASP A 182 3.61 8.33 10.03
C ASP A 182 4.48 7.23 9.38
N TYR A 183 5.12 6.40 10.19
CA TYR A 183 5.89 5.25 9.74
C TYR A 183 5.29 3.95 10.29
N PHE A 184 5.07 2.98 9.41
CA PHE A 184 4.74 1.63 9.86
C PHE A 184 5.94 1.02 10.61
N SER A 185 5.66 0.23 11.65
CA SER A 185 6.70 -0.43 12.45
C SER A 185 7.80 0.50 13.03
N LYS A 186 7.43 1.69 13.53
CA LYS A 186 8.25 2.44 14.50
C LYS A 186 8.72 1.51 15.62
N ALA A 187 9.95 1.73 16.12
CA ALA A 187 10.61 0.88 17.11
C ALA A 187 9.64 0.31 18.16
N GLN A 188 9.26 -0.96 18.00
CA GLN A 188 8.04 -1.52 18.60
C GLN A 188 8.12 -1.73 20.12
N GLN A 189 9.33 -1.72 20.67
CA GLN A 189 9.60 -1.97 22.09
C GLN A 189 9.69 -0.67 22.91
N GLU A 190 9.68 0.48 22.24
CA GLU A 190 9.74 1.78 22.91
C GLU A 190 8.34 2.23 23.37
N PRO A 191 8.25 2.96 24.50
CA PRO A 191 6.97 3.41 25.02
C PRO A 191 6.29 4.36 24.02
N LYS A 192 4.97 4.24 23.86
CA LYS A 192 4.17 5.15 23.01
C LYS A 192 4.18 6.60 23.48
N SER A 193 4.62 6.86 24.71
CA SER A 193 4.85 8.20 25.25
C SER A 193 6.22 8.76 24.91
N ASP A 194 7.04 8.07 24.11
CA ASP A 194 8.36 8.55 23.71
C ASP A 194 8.22 9.74 22.74
N PRO A 195 8.59 10.96 23.16
CA PRO A 195 8.42 12.16 22.34
C PRO A 195 9.35 12.20 21.12
N TYR A 196 10.36 11.34 21.03
CA TYR A 196 11.24 11.24 19.86
C TYR A 196 10.65 10.34 18.77
N LEU A 197 9.77 9.40 19.14
CA LEU A 197 9.13 8.48 18.19
C LEU A 197 7.71 8.89 17.82
N TYR A 198 7.02 9.60 18.71
CA TYR A 198 5.62 9.98 18.55
C TYR A 198 5.51 11.51 18.69
N ASN A 199 5.55 12.22 17.56
CA ASN A 199 5.62 13.68 17.48
C ASN A 199 5.16 14.23 16.12
N ASP A 200 5.16 15.56 15.96
CA ASP A 200 4.70 16.22 14.72
C ASP A 200 5.64 16.09 13.52
N HIS A 201 6.87 15.61 13.70
CA HIS A 201 7.91 15.59 12.67
C HIS A 201 7.99 14.24 11.94
N ILE A 202 7.72 13.14 12.64
CA ILE A 202 7.69 11.79 12.04
C ILE A 202 6.34 11.10 12.28
N GLY A 203 5.32 11.86 12.66
CA GLY A 203 3.98 11.36 12.96
C GLY A 203 3.80 10.93 14.42
N ASN A 204 2.55 10.97 14.86
CA ASN A 204 2.15 10.67 16.23
C ASN A 204 0.96 9.69 16.27
N VAL A 205 0.85 8.82 15.26
CA VAL A 205 -0.14 7.76 15.20
C VAL A 205 0.16 6.74 16.29
N THR A 206 -0.81 6.51 17.16
CA THR A 206 -0.73 5.41 18.14
C THR A 206 -1.07 4.10 17.45
N SER A 207 -0.08 3.28 17.14
CA SER A 207 -0.34 1.87 16.82
C SER A 207 -0.70 1.12 18.11
N SER A 208 -1.94 0.62 18.18
CA SER A 208 -2.37 -0.23 19.30
C SER A 208 -1.87 -1.67 19.11
N VAL A 209 -1.87 -2.44 20.20
CA VAL A 209 -1.46 -3.86 20.21
C VAL A 209 -2.23 -4.63 19.13
N ALA A 210 -1.54 -5.40 18.31
CA ALA A 210 -2.18 -6.28 17.35
C ALA A 210 -2.97 -7.39 18.06
N LEU A 211 -4.25 -7.54 17.72
CA LEU A 211 -5.10 -8.61 18.25
C LEU A 211 -4.75 -9.92 17.56
N ASN A 212 -4.52 -10.97 18.35
CA ASN A 212 -4.18 -12.29 17.83
C ASN A 212 -4.90 -13.36 18.64
N LEU A 213 -5.31 -14.46 18.00
CA LEU A 213 -5.95 -15.58 18.71
C LEU A 213 -5.02 -16.28 19.72
N GLY A 214 -3.71 -16.06 19.66
CA GLY A 214 -2.76 -16.47 20.69
C GLY A 214 -3.04 -15.85 22.05
N LEU A 215 -3.78 -14.74 22.12
CA LEU A 215 -4.21 -14.10 23.37
C LEU A 215 -5.20 -14.98 24.17
N PHE A 216 -5.83 -15.97 23.52
CA PHE A 216 -6.65 -16.99 24.21
C PHE A 216 -5.83 -18.05 24.93
N ALA A 217 -4.51 -18.12 24.76
CA ALA A 217 -3.68 -19.14 25.41
C ALA A 217 -3.79 -18.97 26.93
N PRO A 218 -4.38 -19.92 27.66
CA PRO A 218 -4.37 -19.83 29.09
C PRO A 218 -2.92 -20.05 29.54
N ASN A 219 -2.35 -19.09 30.27
CA ASN A 219 -1.23 -19.36 31.20
C ASN A 219 -1.74 -20.20 32.38
N LEU A 220 -2.46 -21.28 32.10
CA LEU A 220 -2.87 -22.27 33.09
C LEU A 220 -1.74 -23.28 33.19
N ASP A 221 -0.79 -22.99 34.07
CA ASP A 221 0.01 -24.02 34.72
C ASP A 221 -0.93 -24.84 35.62
N VAL A 222 -1.83 -25.61 35.03
CA VAL A 222 -2.61 -26.64 35.71
C VAL A 222 -1.88 -27.95 35.47
N THR A 223 -0.65 -28.02 35.97
CA THR A 223 0.09 -29.28 36.10
C THR A 223 -0.44 -30.16 37.23
N ASN A 224 -1.59 -29.84 37.85
CA ASN A 224 -2.23 -30.73 38.79
C ASN A 224 -3.73 -30.89 38.51
N THR A 225 -4.05 -32.08 38.00
CA THR A 225 -5.26 -32.86 38.27
C THR A 225 -6.62 -32.26 37.86
N ILE A 226 -7.00 -32.37 36.58
CA ILE A 226 -8.34 -32.86 36.20
C ILE A 226 -8.20 -33.70 34.92
N GLU A 227 -8.45 -34.99 35.04
CA GLU A 227 -8.45 -36.00 33.96
C GLU A 227 -9.71 -35.90 33.05
N GLY A 228 -10.19 -34.68 32.83
CA GLY A 228 -11.43 -34.39 32.09
C GLY A 228 -11.21 -33.23 31.12
N LYS A 229 -11.27 -33.53 29.83
CA LYS A 229 -11.13 -32.55 28.74
C LYS A 229 -12.31 -31.58 28.76
N MET A 230 -12.05 -30.28 28.92
CA MET A 230 -13.07 -29.23 28.77
C MET A 230 -13.12 -28.69 27.33
N THR A 231 -14.32 -28.45 26.81
CA THR A 231 -14.57 -27.85 25.49
C THR A 231 -14.18 -26.36 25.43
N LEU A 232 -14.10 -25.77 24.22
CA LEU A 232 -13.90 -24.32 24.05
C LEU A 232 -15.00 -23.53 24.76
N GLU A 233 -16.24 -23.96 24.63
CA GLU A 233 -17.41 -23.36 25.26
C GLU A 233 -17.35 -23.41 26.80
N GLU A 234 -16.90 -24.53 27.38
CA GLU A 234 -16.72 -24.66 28.83
C GLU A 234 -15.59 -23.76 29.37
N ASN A 235 -14.50 -23.58 28.61
CA ASN A 235 -13.43 -22.64 28.97
C ASN A 235 -13.91 -21.19 28.90
N LEU A 236 -14.64 -20.85 27.84
CA LEU A 236 -15.22 -19.51 27.67
C LEU A 236 -16.23 -19.19 28.77
N ASN A 237 -17.05 -20.16 29.15
CA ASN A 237 -18.01 -20.03 30.25
C ASN A 237 -17.29 -19.94 31.61
N LEU A 238 -16.19 -20.65 31.83
CA LEU A 238 -15.37 -20.53 33.04
C LEU A 238 -14.65 -19.18 33.15
N LEU A 239 -14.13 -18.64 32.04
CA LEU A 239 -13.55 -17.29 32.02
C LEU A 239 -14.61 -16.24 32.38
N LYS A 240 -15.78 -16.30 31.73
CA LYS A 240 -16.93 -15.42 32.00
C LYS A 240 -17.45 -15.56 33.43
N ALA A 241 -17.59 -16.79 33.94
CA ALA A 241 -18.15 -17.07 35.28
C ALA A 241 -17.24 -16.64 36.43
N ASN A 242 -15.92 -16.60 36.22
CA ASN A 242 -14.95 -16.16 37.23
C ASN A 242 -14.61 -14.67 37.13
N GLY A 243 -15.31 -13.90 36.29
CA GLY A 243 -15.05 -12.47 36.11
C GLY A 243 -13.69 -12.17 35.48
N TYR A 244 -13.07 -13.15 34.81
CA TYR A 244 -11.87 -12.93 34.02
C TYR A 244 -12.29 -12.36 32.65
N SER A 245 -11.85 -11.13 32.35
CA SER A 245 -11.76 -10.72 30.95
C SER A 245 -10.59 -11.46 30.32
N LEU A 246 -10.55 -11.57 28.99
CA LEU A 246 -9.47 -12.21 28.24
C LEU A 246 -8.05 -11.71 28.59
N PHE A 247 -7.95 -10.61 29.34
CA PHE A 247 -6.71 -9.96 29.76
C PHE A 247 -6.51 -9.85 31.27
N THR A 248 -7.39 -10.38 32.12
CA THR A 248 -7.22 -10.33 33.59
C THR A 248 -6.68 -11.62 34.20
N ALA A 249 -5.98 -12.47 33.43
CA ALA A 249 -5.14 -13.52 34.02
C ALA A 249 -4.05 -12.83 34.88
N LYS A 250 -4.33 -12.76 36.18
CA LYS A 250 -3.64 -11.92 37.14
C LYS A 250 -2.26 -12.51 37.46
N TYR A 251 -1.25 -11.66 37.30
CA TYR A 251 -0.04 -11.57 38.08
C TYR A 251 -0.21 -12.13 39.52
N ASN A 252 0.67 -13.05 39.92
CA ASN A 252 0.98 -13.29 41.33
C ASN A 252 2.37 -12.69 41.61
N ASP A 253 2.38 -11.53 42.27
CA ASP A 253 3.56 -10.88 42.83
C ASP A 253 4.07 -11.65 44.05
N GLU A 254 4.72 -12.80 43.88
CA GLU A 254 5.39 -13.44 45.02
C GLU A 254 6.47 -14.47 44.67
N ILE A 255 7.48 -14.14 43.85
CA ILE A 255 8.81 -14.79 43.98
C ILE A 255 9.92 -13.76 43.80
N LEU A 256 10.35 -13.21 44.92
CA LEU A 256 11.64 -12.57 45.11
C LEU A 256 12.76 -13.61 44.92
N GLY A 257 13.72 -13.27 44.04
CA GLY A 257 15.13 -13.65 44.14
C GLY A 257 15.50 -15.08 43.76
N PHE A 258 15.92 -15.29 42.51
CA PHE A 258 16.92 -16.32 42.19
C PHE A 258 17.81 -15.88 41.01
N GLU A 259 19.09 -15.66 41.29
CA GLU A 259 20.16 -15.87 40.31
C GLU A 259 20.21 -17.36 39.98
N THR A 260 19.92 -17.78 38.74
CA THR A 260 20.33 -19.11 38.28
C THR A 260 20.70 -19.14 36.80
N THR A 261 21.99 -19.39 36.59
CA THR A 261 22.58 -20.11 35.46
C THR A 261 21.89 -21.44 35.19
N PHE A 262 21.19 -21.58 34.05
CA PHE A 262 20.88 -22.88 33.43
C PHE A 262 20.92 -22.78 31.89
N PRO A 263 21.33 -23.85 31.18
CA PRO A 263 21.62 -23.80 29.74
C PRO A 263 20.32 -23.76 28.93
N ARG A 264 20.20 -22.73 28.08
CA ARG A 264 19.09 -22.54 27.13
C ARG A 264 18.96 -23.75 26.20
N LYS A 265 17.86 -24.50 26.29
CA LYS A 265 17.37 -25.33 25.18
C LYS A 265 16.56 -24.43 24.24
N LYS A 266 16.86 -24.51 22.95
CA LYS A 266 16.10 -23.92 21.83
C LYS A 266 14.65 -24.43 21.89
N GLY A 267 13.70 -23.53 22.10
CA GLY A 267 12.27 -23.83 22.16
C GLY A 267 11.53 -22.72 22.92
N SER A 268 10.92 -21.83 22.16
CA SER A 268 9.97 -20.75 22.52
C SER A 268 9.48 -20.66 23.97
N ILE A 269 9.93 -19.62 24.67
CA ILE A 269 9.11 -18.94 25.69
C ILE A 269 8.80 -17.57 25.07
N ILE A 270 7.52 -17.34 24.74
CA ILE A 270 7.03 -16.02 24.35
C ILE A 270 7.13 -15.15 25.61
N ASP A 271 7.91 -14.08 25.54
CA ASP A 271 8.09 -13.14 26.63
C ASP A 271 6.76 -12.41 26.92
N PRO A 272 6.12 -12.62 28.08
CA PRO A 272 4.85 -11.97 28.43
C PRO A 272 4.97 -10.45 28.59
N THR A 273 6.18 -9.90 28.67
CA THR A 273 6.42 -8.45 28.77
C THR A 273 6.07 -7.69 27.49
N LEU A 274 5.84 -8.38 26.36
CA LEU A 274 5.42 -7.76 25.09
C LEU A 274 4.00 -7.16 25.12
N TYR A 275 3.21 -7.44 26.16
CA TYR A 275 1.82 -6.98 26.26
C TYR A 275 1.56 -6.06 27.45
N THR A 276 2.62 -5.68 28.17
CA THR A 276 2.53 -4.78 29.31
C THR A 276 3.50 -3.62 29.17
N ASN A 277 3.14 -2.45 29.67
CA ASN A 277 4.13 -1.39 29.89
C ASN A 277 5.19 -1.86 30.92
N HIS A 278 6.25 -1.06 31.12
CA HIS A 278 7.33 -1.29 32.11
C HIS A 278 6.86 -1.55 33.57
N TYR A 279 5.55 -1.40 33.85
CA TYR A 279 4.89 -1.62 35.14
C TYR A 279 3.93 -2.81 35.17
N GLY A 280 3.93 -3.70 34.18
CA GLY A 280 3.10 -4.90 34.18
C GLY A 280 1.60 -4.66 33.93
N LYS A 281 1.20 -3.50 33.38
CA LYS A 281 -0.22 -3.22 33.03
C LYS A 281 -0.53 -3.56 31.57
N PRO A 282 -1.66 -4.23 31.25
CA PRO A 282 -2.01 -4.57 29.87
C PRO A 282 -2.18 -3.33 28.99
N MET A 283 -1.44 -3.26 27.88
CA MET A 283 -1.38 -2.07 27.00
C MET A 283 -2.70 -1.74 26.27
N LEU A 284 -3.67 -2.65 26.23
CA LEU A 284 -4.95 -2.46 25.54
C LEU A 284 -5.88 -1.43 26.22
N TYR A 285 -5.60 -1.04 27.48
CA TYR A 285 -6.53 -0.25 28.30
C TYR A 285 -6.13 1.21 28.52
N ASN A 286 -4.96 1.65 28.07
CA ASN A 286 -4.65 3.08 28.12
C ASN A 286 -5.36 3.76 26.96
N LYS A 287 -6.36 4.58 27.27
CA LYS A 287 -6.80 5.62 26.33
C LYS A 287 -5.57 6.45 25.98
N THR A 288 -5.32 6.58 24.69
CA THR A 288 -4.34 7.54 24.19
C THR A 288 -5.11 8.75 23.68
N ASP A 289 -4.54 9.93 23.88
CA ASP A 289 -5.13 11.13 23.32
C ASP A 289 -4.97 11.10 21.78
N ASN A 290 -3.87 10.56 21.24
CA ASN A 290 -3.65 10.55 19.78
C ASN A 290 -4.50 9.53 19.00
N ILE A 291 -4.77 9.86 17.74
CA ILE A 291 -5.35 8.99 16.71
C ILE A 291 -4.54 7.69 16.52
N GLY A 292 -5.21 6.57 16.26
CA GLY A 292 -4.57 5.27 16.09
C GLY A 292 -5.42 4.24 15.36
N TYR A 293 -4.83 3.07 15.11
CA TYR A 293 -5.50 1.89 14.56
C TYR A 293 -5.30 0.66 15.44
N LEU A 294 -6.17 -0.33 15.28
CA LEU A 294 -6.02 -1.68 15.82
C LEU A 294 -5.94 -2.68 14.68
N MET A 295 -5.00 -3.62 14.76
CA MET A 295 -4.77 -4.60 13.70
C MET A 295 -5.13 -6.01 14.15
N LEU A 296 -5.92 -6.72 13.34
CA LEU A 296 -6.17 -8.14 13.50
C LEU A 296 -5.01 -8.90 12.84
N TRP A 297 -4.23 -9.58 13.66
CA TRP A 297 -3.04 -10.31 13.25
C TRP A 297 -3.35 -11.81 13.17
N HIS A 298 -3.31 -12.36 11.96
CA HIS A 298 -3.75 -13.72 11.66
C HIS A 298 -2.62 -14.77 11.59
N SER A 299 -1.38 -14.37 11.88
CA SER A 299 -0.20 -15.26 11.93
C SER A 299 0.42 -15.37 13.34
N GLY A 300 1.24 -16.38 13.63
CA GLY A 300 1.96 -16.51 14.91
C GLY A 300 1.46 -17.60 15.88
N GLY A 301 2.40 -18.22 16.60
CA GLY A 301 2.29 -19.59 17.14
C GLY A 301 1.52 -19.85 18.45
N GLY A 302 0.84 -18.88 19.04
CA GLY A 302 0.18 -19.08 20.35
C GLY A 302 -1.12 -19.89 20.28
N TYR A 303 -1.97 -19.66 19.26
CA TYR A 303 -3.25 -20.38 19.14
C TYR A 303 -3.07 -21.84 18.72
N GLN A 304 -1.98 -22.13 18.00
CA GLN A 304 -1.71 -23.45 17.45
C GLN A 304 -1.57 -24.48 18.58
N ASP A 305 -0.86 -24.16 19.66
CA ASP A 305 -0.53 -25.18 20.65
C ASP A 305 -1.73 -25.55 21.57
N TRP A 306 -2.68 -24.64 21.84
CA TRP A 306 -3.86 -24.96 22.65
C TRP A 306 -5.11 -25.35 21.83
N PHE A 307 -5.28 -24.81 20.62
CA PHE A 307 -6.41 -25.15 19.75
C PHE A 307 -6.24 -26.56 19.15
N LEU A 308 -4.99 -26.96 18.86
CA LEU A 308 -4.67 -28.32 18.37
C LEU A 308 -4.76 -29.40 19.46
N ASP A 309 -4.57 -29.05 20.74
CA ASP A 309 -4.64 -30.04 21.83
C ASP A 309 -6.10 -30.36 22.24
N LYS A 310 -7.04 -29.43 22.03
CA LYS A 310 -8.45 -29.57 22.40
C LYS A 310 -9.32 -30.26 21.34
N ASN A 311 -8.99 -30.16 20.04
CA ASN A 311 -9.86 -30.58 18.93
C ASN A 311 -9.41 -31.87 18.18
N ASN A 312 -8.92 -32.89 18.89
CA ASN A 312 -8.56 -34.21 18.36
C ASN A 312 -7.38 -34.23 17.35
N ARG A 313 -6.26 -34.84 17.75
CA ARG A 313 -5.11 -35.21 16.89
C ARG A 313 -5.42 -36.26 15.80
N GLY A 314 -6.68 -36.50 15.45
CA GLY A 314 -7.08 -37.55 14.53
C GLY A 314 -7.34 -36.99 13.14
N ALA A 315 -6.42 -37.19 12.20
CA ALA A 315 -6.52 -37.12 10.73
C ALA A 315 -7.12 -35.86 10.04
N ASP A 316 -7.92 -35.03 10.71
CA ASP A 316 -8.55 -33.79 10.24
C ASP A 316 -7.75 -32.54 10.68
N SER A 317 -6.42 -32.62 10.66
CA SER A 317 -5.56 -31.64 11.35
C SER A 317 -5.74 -30.22 10.83
N ILE A 318 -6.39 -29.40 11.68
CA ILE A 318 -6.67 -27.96 11.60
C ILE A 318 -5.44 -27.08 11.30
N LEU A 319 -4.22 -27.62 11.40
CA LEU A 319 -2.99 -27.00 10.91
C LEU A 319 -2.03 -28.10 10.48
N THR A 320 -1.56 -28.07 9.24
CA THR A 320 -0.40 -28.87 8.81
C THR A 320 0.86 -28.20 9.33
N LYS A 321 1.09 -28.21 10.65
CA LYS A 321 2.37 -27.80 11.26
C LYS A 321 3.40 -28.93 11.06
N GLN A 322 3.75 -29.20 9.81
CA GLN A 322 5.13 -29.56 9.52
C GLN A 322 5.80 -28.22 9.23
N GLU A 323 6.98 -27.96 9.78
CA GLU A 323 7.82 -26.90 9.22
C GLU A 323 8.02 -27.26 7.74
N GLY A 324 7.35 -26.54 6.83
CA GLY A 324 7.23 -26.94 5.42
C GLY A 324 5.95 -27.68 5.02
N ALA A 325 4.90 -27.66 5.84
CA ALA A 325 3.55 -28.00 5.41
C ALA A 325 2.59 -26.79 5.55
N ALA A 326 1.57 -26.58 4.74
CA ALA A 326 1.48 -26.60 3.30
C ALA A 326 0.03 -26.09 3.05
N GLY A 327 -0.17 -24.92 2.42
CA GLY A 327 -1.50 -24.45 1.94
C GLY A 327 -2.08 -23.30 2.74
N ILE A 328 -1.23 -22.74 3.60
CA ILE A 328 -1.55 -21.70 4.54
C ILE A 328 -0.91 -20.41 4.04
N PRO A 329 -1.69 -19.35 3.77
CA PRO A 329 -1.14 -18.04 3.46
C PRO A 329 -0.18 -17.54 4.54
N LYS A 330 0.94 -16.92 4.12
CA LYS A 330 1.95 -16.33 5.02
C LYS A 330 1.34 -15.51 6.16
N TYR A 331 0.32 -14.71 5.86
CA TYR A 331 -0.27 -13.78 6.82
C TYR A 331 -1.55 -14.29 7.51
N THR A 332 -2.19 -15.34 7.00
CA THR A 332 -3.33 -16.01 7.65
C THR A 332 -2.99 -17.47 7.87
N SER A 333 -2.52 -17.80 9.07
CA SER A 333 -1.87 -19.08 9.35
C SER A 333 -2.82 -20.26 9.60
N TYR A 334 -4.07 -20.22 9.12
CA TYR A 334 -5.11 -21.22 9.37
C TYR A 334 -6.19 -21.21 8.28
N ASP A 335 -7.03 -22.25 8.25
CA ASP A 335 -8.17 -22.34 7.35
C ASP A 335 -9.37 -21.51 7.87
N ILE A 336 -9.76 -20.49 7.11
CA ILE A 336 -10.86 -19.56 7.42
C ILE A 336 -12.26 -20.20 7.38
N ASP A 337 -12.41 -21.39 6.79
CA ASP A 337 -13.68 -22.10 6.73
C ASP A 337 -13.96 -22.94 8.00
N GLN A 338 -13.03 -23.00 8.95
CA GLN A 338 -13.20 -23.72 10.21
C GLN A 338 -14.16 -22.97 11.17
N PRO A 339 -15.32 -23.54 11.55
CA PRO A 339 -16.31 -22.86 12.38
C PRO A 339 -15.75 -22.38 13.74
N ALA A 340 -14.93 -23.21 14.39
CA ALA A 340 -14.38 -22.90 15.70
C ALA A 340 -13.41 -21.69 15.69
N LEU A 341 -12.83 -21.32 14.54
CA LEU A 341 -12.00 -20.11 14.41
C LEU A 341 -12.86 -18.85 14.31
N LYS A 342 -14.02 -18.92 13.63
CA LYS A 342 -15.00 -17.83 13.64
C LYS A 342 -15.51 -17.58 15.06
N ASP A 343 -15.83 -18.63 15.82
CA ASP A 343 -16.26 -18.49 17.21
C ASP A 343 -15.20 -17.82 18.09
N ALA A 344 -13.92 -18.20 17.91
CA ALA A 344 -12.81 -17.60 18.66
C ALA A 344 -12.64 -16.10 18.35
N TRP A 345 -12.64 -15.72 17.06
CA TRP A 345 -12.57 -14.31 16.68
C TRP A 345 -13.78 -13.52 17.16
N LYS A 346 -14.97 -14.11 17.08
CA LYS A 346 -16.21 -13.46 17.53
C LYS A 346 -16.11 -13.07 19.00
N VAL A 347 -15.72 -14.02 19.85
CA VAL A 347 -15.54 -13.77 21.29
C VAL A 347 -14.50 -12.68 21.55
N LEU A 348 -13.38 -12.69 20.83
CA LEU A 348 -12.33 -11.67 21.01
C LEU A 348 -12.84 -10.27 20.66
N LEU A 349 -13.53 -10.16 19.53
CA LEU A 349 -14.05 -8.88 19.03
C LEU A 349 -15.20 -8.37 19.90
N GLU A 350 -16.12 -9.24 20.35
CA GLU A 350 -17.19 -8.89 21.29
C GLU A 350 -16.65 -8.41 22.66
N ASP A 351 -15.46 -8.86 23.08
CA ASP A 351 -14.83 -8.38 24.31
C ASP A 351 -14.04 -7.07 24.11
N VAL A 352 -13.34 -6.91 22.99
CA VAL A 352 -12.42 -5.78 22.77
C VAL A 352 -13.12 -4.56 22.19
N VAL A 353 -13.96 -4.73 21.16
CA VAL A 353 -14.53 -3.62 20.37
C VAL A 353 -15.37 -2.67 21.24
N PRO A 354 -16.30 -3.13 22.10
CA PRO A 354 -17.08 -2.24 22.95
C PRO A 354 -16.24 -1.39 23.91
N LYS A 355 -15.06 -1.89 24.32
CA LYS A 355 -14.14 -1.19 25.22
C LYS A 355 -13.35 -0.10 24.51
N LYS A 356 -13.28 -0.17 23.18
CA LYS A 356 -12.58 0.78 22.31
C LYS A 356 -13.50 1.75 21.59
N GLN A 357 -14.81 1.61 21.75
CA GLN A 357 -15.77 2.55 21.19
C GLN A 357 -15.47 3.99 21.64
N GLY A 358 -15.31 4.88 20.65
CA GLY A 358 -14.98 6.30 20.86
C GLY A 358 -13.55 6.59 21.34
N ASP A 359 -12.67 5.58 21.40
CA ASP A 359 -11.24 5.76 21.70
C ASP A 359 -10.50 6.28 20.44
N ASN A 360 -9.63 7.27 20.62
CA ASN A 360 -8.84 7.83 19.53
C ASN A 360 -7.89 6.78 18.92
N SER A 361 -7.46 5.79 19.70
CA SER A 361 -6.60 4.68 19.25
C SER A 361 -7.23 3.75 18.21
N THR A 362 -8.50 3.93 17.85
CA THR A 362 -9.18 3.17 16.79
C THR A 362 -9.81 4.06 15.70
N LYS A 363 -9.52 5.36 15.68
CA LYS A 363 -10.07 6.31 14.69
C LYS A 363 -9.52 6.12 13.27
N LEU A 364 -8.28 5.63 13.11
CA LEU A 364 -7.78 5.16 11.81
C LEU A 364 -8.40 3.81 11.42
N GLY A 365 -9.14 3.18 12.33
CA GLY A 365 -9.92 1.97 12.07
C GLY A 365 -9.30 0.69 12.60
N TYR A 366 -10.05 -0.39 12.41
CA TYR A 366 -9.65 -1.77 12.60
C TYR A 366 -9.12 -2.30 11.27
N ILE A 367 -7.82 -2.57 11.21
CA ILE A 367 -7.17 -3.25 10.08
C ILE A 367 -7.50 -4.73 10.21
N LEU A 368 -8.38 -5.22 9.36
CA LEU A 368 -8.92 -6.58 9.45
C LEU A 368 -7.89 -7.65 9.14
N THR A 369 -6.73 -7.33 8.53
CA THR A 369 -5.65 -8.29 8.19
C THR A 369 -4.43 -7.58 7.56
N ASN A 370 -3.26 -8.26 7.58
CA ASN A 370 -2.06 -7.89 6.80
C ASN A 370 -2.05 -8.64 5.46
N GLU A 371 -1.91 -7.94 4.33
CA GLU A 371 -1.62 -8.54 3.01
C GLU A 371 -2.36 -9.87 2.72
N PRO A 372 -3.70 -9.90 2.81
CA PRO A 372 -4.46 -11.14 2.68
C PRO A 372 -4.42 -11.70 1.25
N HIS A 373 -4.13 -12.99 1.12
CA HIS A 373 -4.18 -13.71 -0.16
C HIS A 373 -4.28 -15.23 0.07
N TRP A 374 -5.05 -15.94 -0.74
CA TRP A 374 -5.16 -17.41 -0.74
C TRP A 374 -4.82 -17.98 -2.11
N TYR A 375 -3.59 -17.73 -2.58
CA TYR A 375 -3.07 -18.33 -3.81
C TYR A 375 -3.16 -19.86 -3.77
N THR A 376 -3.50 -20.45 -4.91
CA THR A 376 -3.79 -21.89 -5.06
C THR A 376 -3.09 -22.51 -6.29
N ASP A 377 -2.55 -21.69 -7.20
CA ASP A 377 -1.65 -22.07 -8.28
C ASP A 377 -0.20 -22.22 -7.77
N VAL A 378 0.38 -23.39 -7.97
CA VAL A 378 1.79 -23.71 -7.65
C VAL A 378 2.82 -22.81 -8.34
N ARG A 379 2.52 -22.28 -9.51
CA ARG A 379 3.47 -21.48 -10.30
C ARG A 379 3.73 -20.13 -9.63
N ILE A 380 2.73 -19.64 -8.89
CA ILE A 380 2.70 -18.34 -8.23
C ILE A 380 2.92 -18.53 -6.72
N GLY A 381 2.27 -19.53 -6.14
CA GLY A 381 2.30 -19.89 -4.72
C GLY A 381 3.67 -20.34 -4.19
N LYS A 382 4.69 -20.56 -5.03
CA LYS A 382 6.07 -20.79 -4.58
C LYS A 382 6.64 -19.62 -3.77
N PHE A 383 6.22 -18.39 -4.03
CA PHE A 383 6.59 -17.21 -3.22
C PHE A 383 5.80 -17.11 -1.91
N PHE A 384 4.61 -17.73 -1.83
CA PHE A 384 3.67 -17.62 -0.71
C PHE A 384 3.49 -18.93 0.08
N MET A 385 4.38 -19.92 -0.12
CA MET A 385 4.43 -21.20 0.59
C MET A 385 3.14 -22.04 0.48
N VAL A 386 2.50 -22.06 -0.69
CA VAL A 386 1.31 -22.88 -0.95
C VAL A 386 1.73 -24.33 -1.24
N SER A 387 1.38 -25.27 -0.37
CA SER A 387 1.47 -26.73 -0.62
C SER A 387 0.23 -27.41 0.02
N GLY A 388 0.00 -28.73 0.06
CA GLY A 388 -0.73 -29.33 1.24
C GLY A 388 -2.25 -29.39 1.30
N GLY A 389 -2.98 -28.97 0.28
CA GLY A 389 -4.42 -29.24 0.14
C GLY A 389 -5.33 -28.22 0.83
N ILE A 390 -6.63 -28.47 0.70
CA ILE A 390 -7.69 -27.77 1.41
C ILE A 390 -8.27 -28.68 2.50
N SER A 391 -8.83 -28.09 3.54
CA SER A 391 -9.50 -28.88 4.58
C SER A 391 -10.78 -29.54 4.05
N ASN A 392 -11.28 -30.55 4.76
CA ASN A 392 -12.60 -31.11 4.51
C ASN A 392 -13.72 -30.05 4.59
N ALA A 393 -13.56 -29.02 5.44
CA ALA A 393 -14.53 -27.92 5.55
C ALA A 393 -14.58 -27.11 4.24
N THR A 394 -13.42 -26.66 3.74
CA THR A 394 -13.32 -25.92 2.47
C THR A 394 -13.77 -26.80 1.29
N LEU A 395 -13.38 -28.07 1.23
CA LEU A 395 -13.79 -28.97 0.14
C LEU A 395 -15.31 -29.18 0.12
N ASN A 396 -15.93 -29.40 1.27
CA ASN A 396 -17.38 -29.55 1.34
C ASN A 396 -18.11 -28.25 0.97
N LYS A 397 -17.56 -27.10 1.35
CA LYS A 397 -18.08 -25.79 0.94
C LYS A 397 -17.96 -25.57 -0.57
N PHE A 398 -16.86 -26.01 -1.19
CA PHE A 398 -16.70 -25.96 -2.64
C PHE A 398 -17.71 -26.88 -3.36
N ARG A 399 -17.96 -28.09 -2.83
CA ARG A 399 -19.00 -28.97 -3.36
C ARG A 399 -20.38 -28.36 -3.27
N GLU A 400 -20.69 -27.64 -2.19
CA GLU A 400 -21.96 -26.92 -2.03
C GLU A 400 -22.07 -25.73 -3.00
N TYR A 401 -20.98 -24.99 -3.20
CA TYR A 401 -20.90 -23.95 -4.23
C TYR A 401 -21.25 -24.51 -5.60
N LEU A 402 -20.59 -25.60 -6.02
CA LEU A 402 -20.87 -26.27 -7.29
C LEU A 402 -22.31 -26.80 -7.37
N ARG A 403 -22.81 -27.38 -6.27
CA ARG A 403 -24.20 -27.83 -6.18
C ARG A 403 -25.18 -26.68 -6.43
N THR A 404 -24.91 -25.50 -5.90
CA THR A 404 -25.73 -24.31 -6.10
C THR A 404 -25.60 -23.79 -7.53
N THR A 405 -24.38 -23.62 -8.04
CA THR A 405 -24.09 -23.09 -9.38
C THR A 405 -24.71 -23.94 -10.50
N TYR A 406 -24.78 -25.26 -10.31
CA TYR A 406 -25.28 -26.20 -11.33
C TYR A 406 -26.63 -26.80 -10.99
N ASP A 407 -27.45 -26.13 -10.18
CA ASP A 407 -28.82 -26.55 -9.81
C ASP A 407 -28.91 -27.99 -9.27
N ASN A 408 -27.90 -28.44 -8.54
CA ASN A 408 -27.73 -29.81 -8.05
C ASN A 408 -27.78 -30.89 -9.15
N ASP A 409 -27.43 -30.52 -10.39
CA ASP A 409 -27.34 -31.42 -11.55
C ASP A 409 -25.87 -31.63 -11.94
N ILE A 410 -25.32 -32.80 -11.60
CA ILE A 410 -23.94 -33.16 -11.92
C ILE A 410 -23.67 -33.17 -13.43
N ASN A 411 -24.69 -33.39 -14.28
CA ASN A 411 -24.48 -33.38 -15.73
C ASN A 411 -24.28 -31.96 -16.26
N LYS A 412 -24.97 -30.96 -15.69
CA LYS A 412 -24.72 -29.55 -16.04
C LYS A 412 -23.28 -29.14 -15.72
N LEU A 413 -22.77 -29.54 -14.55
CA LEU A 413 -21.37 -29.33 -14.20
C LEU A 413 -20.44 -30.00 -15.20
N LYS A 414 -20.70 -31.27 -15.53
CA LYS A 414 -19.86 -32.03 -16.48
C LYS A 414 -19.86 -31.39 -17.86
N ASP A 415 -21.01 -30.94 -18.35
CA ASP A 415 -21.14 -30.28 -19.64
C ASP A 415 -20.39 -28.94 -19.65
N ALA A 416 -20.47 -28.16 -18.58
CA ALA A 416 -19.76 -26.89 -18.45
C ALA A 416 -18.23 -27.10 -18.35
N TRP A 417 -17.78 -28.04 -17.51
CA TRP A 417 -16.36 -28.33 -17.31
C TRP A 417 -15.69 -29.05 -18.49
N ASN A 418 -16.45 -29.79 -19.30
CA ASN A 418 -15.96 -30.32 -20.57
C ASN A 418 -15.58 -29.21 -21.56
N GLY A 419 -16.16 -28.01 -21.41
CA GLY A 419 -16.03 -26.90 -22.33
C GLY A 419 -16.97 -27.05 -23.53
N ALA A 420 -17.22 -25.95 -24.24
CA ALA A 420 -18.14 -25.91 -25.39
C ALA A 420 -17.74 -26.86 -26.55
N ASP A 421 -16.49 -27.31 -26.60
CA ASP A 421 -15.92 -28.23 -27.61
C ASP A 421 -15.53 -29.61 -27.06
N ASN A 422 -15.84 -29.92 -25.80
CA ASN A 422 -15.46 -31.16 -25.09
C ASN A 422 -13.93 -31.40 -24.96
N SER A 423 -13.11 -30.35 -25.03
CA SER A 423 -11.65 -30.48 -25.05
C SER A 423 -11.00 -30.78 -23.69
N ILE A 424 -11.68 -30.51 -22.57
CA ILE A 424 -11.05 -30.49 -21.24
C ILE A 424 -11.16 -31.83 -20.52
N ASN A 425 -12.27 -32.57 -20.66
CA ASN A 425 -12.62 -33.94 -20.17
C ASN A 425 -12.01 -34.50 -18.86
N LYS A 426 -11.42 -33.64 -18.04
CA LYS A 426 -10.57 -33.98 -16.90
C LYS A 426 -10.76 -32.97 -15.79
N ILE A 427 -10.69 -33.46 -14.56
CA ILE A 427 -10.74 -32.71 -13.32
C ILE A 427 -9.37 -32.73 -12.67
N TRP A 428 -8.99 -31.64 -12.01
CA TRP A 428 -7.80 -31.63 -11.17
C TRP A 428 -8.03 -32.40 -9.87
N GLY A 429 -7.48 -33.62 -9.79
CA GLY A 429 -7.74 -34.58 -8.71
C GLY A 429 -6.85 -34.46 -7.46
N GLY A 430 -5.91 -33.50 -7.42
CA GLY A 430 -5.08 -33.25 -6.24
C GLY A 430 -3.93 -34.23 -5.96
N MET A 431 -3.09 -33.87 -4.97
CA MET A 431 -1.91 -34.63 -4.51
C MET A 431 -1.86 -34.78 -2.98
N SER A 432 -1.15 -35.82 -2.53
CA SER A 432 -0.61 -35.94 -1.17
C SER A 432 0.72 -35.16 -1.02
N ALA A 433 0.71 -34.16 -0.14
CA ALA A 433 1.78 -33.54 0.69
C ALA A 433 3.29 -33.52 0.29
N THR A 434 3.75 -33.94 -0.89
CA THR A 434 5.18 -33.87 -1.27
C THR A 434 5.40 -33.02 -2.52
N GLU A 435 6.33 -32.07 -2.47
CA GLU A 435 6.60 -31.04 -3.51
C GLU A 435 6.96 -31.60 -4.91
N ASN A 436 7.27 -32.90 -5.04
CA ASN A 436 7.89 -33.48 -6.22
C ASN A 436 6.94 -33.98 -7.34
N GLN A 437 5.62 -33.76 -7.28
CA GLN A 437 4.69 -34.21 -8.36
C GLN A 437 3.75 -33.11 -8.90
N ILE A 438 4.04 -31.84 -8.62
CA ILE A 438 3.32 -30.69 -9.18
C ILE A 438 3.41 -30.69 -10.72
N GLY A 439 2.27 -30.60 -11.41
CA GLY A 439 2.17 -30.65 -12.88
C GLY A 439 2.03 -32.07 -13.48
N ASP A 440 1.90 -33.11 -12.63
CA ASP A 440 1.69 -34.48 -13.10
C ASP A 440 0.25 -34.67 -13.65
N LYS A 441 0.14 -34.78 -14.97
CA LYS A 441 -1.13 -35.04 -15.68
C LYS A 441 -1.79 -36.37 -15.27
N SER A 442 -1.09 -37.27 -14.57
CA SER A 442 -1.68 -38.49 -14.00
C SER A 442 -2.65 -38.24 -12.85
N LYS A 443 -2.61 -37.04 -12.25
CA LYS A 443 -3.54 -36.60 -11.18
C LYS A 443 -4.85 -36.05 -11.72
N LEU A 444 -5.00 -35.96 -13.04
CA LEU A 444 -6.25 -35.59 -13.65
C LEU A 444 -7.23 -36.78 -13.61
N ILE A 445 -8.43 -36.54 -13.09
CA ILE A 445 -9.51 -37.53 -13.03
C ILE A 445 -10.41 -37.33 -14.23
N ASP A 446 -10.79 -38.41 -14.91
CA ASP A 446 -11.72 -38.33 -16.04
C ASP A 446 -13.09 -37.84 -15.54
N LEU A 447 -13.55 -36.71 -16.07
CA LEU A 447 -14.81 -36.07 -15.68
C LEU A 447 -16.02 -37.01 -15.89
N SER A 448 -15.91 -37.96 -16.82
CA SER A 448 -16.95 -38.97 -17.06
C SER A 448 -17.16 -39.91 -15.87
N THR A 449 -16.14 -40.12 -15.04
CA THR A 449 -16.17 -41.02 -13.88
C THR A 449 -16.90 -40.44 -12.68
N ILE A 450 -17.13 -39.13 -12.66
CA ILE A 450 -17.89 -38.45 -11.60
C ILE A 450 -19.38 -38.63 -11.83
N THR A 451 -20.07 -39.13 -10.81
CA THR A 451 -21.50 -39.40 -10.77
C THR A 451 -22.24 -38.60 -9.70
N SER A 452 -21.51 -37.96 -8.79
CA SER A 452 -22.05 -37.11 -7.72
C SER A 452 -21.08 -36.01 -7.31
N PHE A 453 -21.55 -34.96 -6.63
CA PHE A 453 -20.69 -33.87 -6.15
C PHE A 453 -19.71 -34.33 -5.06
N GLU A 454 -20.03 -35.39 -4.34
CA GLU A 454 -19.23 -36.00 -3.28
C GLU A 454 -17.95 -36.65 -3.80
N GLU A 455 -17.93 -37.04 -5.08
CA GLU A 455 -16.76 -37.61 -5.75
C GLU A 455 -15.79 -36.55 -6.26
N ILE A 456 -16.16 -35.26 -6.21
CA ILE A 456 -15.28 -34.15 -6.60
C ILE A 456 -14.17 -34.03 -5.55
N VAL A 457 -12.93 -34.25 -5.99
CA VAL A 457 -11.72 -34.12 -5.19
C VAL A 457 -10.85 -33.03 -5.82
N PHE A 458 -11.10 -31.76 -5.47
CA PHE A 458 -10.33 -30.64 -5.98
C PHE A 458 -9.14 -30.36 -5.05
N GLY A 459 -7.93 -30.73 -5.47
CA GLY A 459 -6.75 -30.59 -4.61
C GLY A 459 -5.93 -29.32 -4.88
N ILE A 460 -5.37 -28.76 -3.82
CA ILE A 460 -4.47 -27.59 -3.87
C ILE A 460 -3.08 -27.98 -3.38
N PRO A 461 -2.03 -27.35 -3.90
CA PRO A 461 -2.06 -26.41 -5.01
C PRO A 461 -2.25 -27.11 -6.37
N PHE A 462 -2.82 -26.40 -7.34
CA PHE A 462 -2.97 -26.88 -8.72
C PHE A 462 -1.93 -26.25 -9.64
N ASP A 463 -1.67 -26.87 -10.80
CA ASP A 463 -0.88 -26.23 -11.86
C ASP A 463 -1.81 -25.43 -12.76
N GLY A 464 -1.81 -24.10 -12.59
CA GLY A 464 -2.71 -23.23 -13.36
C GLY A 464 -2.47 -23.30 -14.87
N SER A 465 -1.29 -23.74 -15.35
CA SER A 465 -1.06 -23.90 -16.79
C SER A 465 -1.94 -24.97 -17.44
N LEU A 466 -2.57 -25.83 -16.64
CA LEU A 466 -3.42 -26.92 -17.10
C LEU A 466 -4.90 -26.57 -17.10
N ILE A 467 -5.33 -25.59 -16.31
CA ILE A 467 -6.76 -25.26 -16.13
C ILE A 467 -7.10 -23.78 -16.32
N GLN A 468 -6.12 -22.87 -16.41
CA GLN A 468 -6.37 -21.45 -16.70
C GLN A 468 -7.20 -21.30 -17.97
N GLY A 469 -8.21 -20.41 -17.94
CA GLY A 469 -9.13 -20.21 -19.05
C GLY A 469 -10.23 -21.28 -19.20
N THR A 470 -10.34 -22.23 -18.27
CA THR A 470 -11.42 -23.23 -18.23
C THR A 470 -12.51 -22.86 -17.22
N VAL A 471 -13.71 -23.40 -17.39
CA VAL A 471 -14.83 -23.21 -16.44
C VAL A 471 -14.48 -23.78 -15.05
N GLN A 472 -13.73 -24.87 -14.98
CA GLN A 472 -13.26 -25.43 -13.71
C GLN A 472 -12.37 -24.44 -12.93
N HIS A 473 -11.49 -23.72 -13.62
CA HIS A 473 -10.68 -22.67 -12.98
C HIS A 473 -11.53 -21.47 -12.58
N TYR A 474 -12.49 -21.09 -13.43
CA TYR A 474 -13.43 -20.02 -13.12
C TYR A 474 -14.20 -20.30 -11.83
N ASP A 475 -14.82 -21.48 -11.72
CA ASP A 475 -15.57 -21.90 -10.53
C ASP A 475 -14.69 -21.90 -9.28
N TRP A 476 -13.45 -22.39 -9.38
CA TRP A 476 -12.53 -22.36 -8.23
C TRP A 476 -12.20 -20.93 -7.79
N CYS A 477 -11.82 -20.05 -8.72
CA CYS A 477 -11.46 -18.67 -8.40
C CYS A 477 -12.65 -17.90 -7.82
N LYS A 478 -13.86 -18.04 -8.39
CA LYS A 478 -15.07 -17.42 -7.84
C LYS A 478 -15.42 -17.97 -6.45
N PHE A 479 -15.38 -19.28 -6.25
CA PHE A 479 -15.56 -19.87 -4.92
C PHE A 479 -14.53 -19.33 -3.91
N ASN A 480 -13.26 -19.24 -4.31
CA ASN A 480 -12.19 -18.76 -3.44
C ASN A 480 -12.41 -17.28 -3.06
N MET A 481 -12.88 -16.44 -4.00
CA MET A 481 -13.31 -15.07 -3.73
C MET A 481 -14.49 -14.99 -2.77
N GLU A 482 -15.50 -15.84 -2.95
CA GLU A 482 -16.72 -15.85 -2.13
C GLU A 482 -16.44 -16.26 -0.67
N ARG A 483 -15.68 -17.33 -0.45
CA ARG A 483 -15.38 -17.81 0.91
C ARG A 483 -14.50 -16.82 1.69
N VAL A 484 -13.58 -16.12 1.01
CA VAL A 484 -12.73 -15.08 1.61
C VAL A 484 -13.54 -13.82 1.90
N THR A 485 -14.42 -13.43 0.99
CA THR A 485 -15.37 -12.32 1.21
C THR A 485 -16.28 -12.60 2.41
N GLU A 486 -16.79 -13.82 2.55
CA GLU A 486 -17.59 -14.24 3.70
C GLU A 486 -16.80 -14.13 5.01
N TRP A 487 -15.54 -14.55 5.01
CA TRP A 487 -14.65 -14.42 6.17
C TRP A 487 -14.47 -12.97 6.61
N PHE A 488 -14.15 -12.08 5.67
CA PHE A 488 -13.98 -10.65 6.01
C PHE A 488 -15.29 -9.95 6.34
N SER A 489 -16.41 -10.37 5.73
CA SER A 489 -17.74 -9.90 6.11
C SER A 489 -18.05 -10.27 7.55
N PHE A 490 -17.71 -11.49 7.98
CA PHE A 490 -17.85 -11.90 9.37
C PHE A 490 -17.04 -11.01 10.33
N LEU A 491 -15.75 -10.76 10.05
CA LEU A 491 -14.91 -9.90 10.90
C LEU A 491 -15.43 -8.46 10.95
N ASN A 492 -15.74 -7.89 9.78
CA ASN A 492 -16.28 -6.54 9.63
C ASN A 492 -17.59 -6.37 10.38
N ASN A 493 -18.55 -7.27 10.16
CA ASN A 493 -19.88 -7.17 10.77
C ASN A 493 -19.80 -7.36 12.28
N THR A 494 -18.96 -8.28 12.77
CA THR A 494 -18.76 -8.46 14.22
C THR A 494 -18.25 -7.17 14.87
N ILE A 495 -17.32 -6.46 14.21
CA ILE A 495 -16.85 -5.15 14.70
C ILE A 495 -17.99 -4.13 14.68
N LEU A 496 -18.69 -3.97 13.56
CA LEU A 496 -19.73 -2.93 13.40
C LEU A 496 -20.99 -3.21 14.24
N GLU A 497 -21.30 -4.47 14.55
CA GLU A 497 -22.38 -4.83 15.49
C GLU A 497 -22.06 -4.39 16.92
N ASN A 498 -20.77 -4.36 17.29
CA ASN A 498 -20.29 -3.97 18.62
C ASN A 498 -19.91 -2.48 18.71
N ASP A 499 -19.53 -1.86 17.59
CA ASP A 499 -19.34 -0.42 17.43
C ASP A 499 -19.73 0.03 16.00
N PRO A 500 -20.97 0.50 15.80
CA PRO A 500 -21.45 0.98 14.49
C PRO A 500 -20.70 2.20 13.95
N THR A 501 -19.90 2.87 14.79
CA THR A 501 -19.12 4.04 14.40
C THR A 501 -17.69 3.72 13.99
N ALA A 502 -17.23 2.49 14.25
CA ALA A 502 -15.87 2.04 13.98
C ALA A 502 -15.50 2.16 12.51
N GLY A 503 -14.24 2.55 12.27
CA GLY A 503 -13.63 2.40 10.96
C GLY A 503 -13.15 0.96 10.75
N THR A 504 -13.33 0.35 9.58
CA THR A 504 -12.75 -0.94 9.19
C THR A 504 -12.08 -0.80 7.83
N HIS A 505 -10.95 -1.49 7.65
CA HIS A 505 -10.29 -1.64 6.36
C HIS A 505 -9.32 -2.82 6.37
N MET A 506 -8.69 -3.13 5.23
CA MET A 506 -7.71 -4.21 5.11
C MET A 506 -6.42 -3.63 4.58
N LYS A 507 -5.25 -4.12 5.01
CA LYS A 507 -4.02 -3.82 4.28
C LYS A 507 -3.98 -4.71 3.03
N LEU A 508 -4.75 -4.33 2.01
CA LEU A 508 -4.75 -5.01 0.71
C LEU A 508 -3.38 -4.84 0.06
N PHE A 509 -2.93 -5.88 -0.65
CA PHE A 509 -1.70 -5.88 -1.44
C PHE A 509 -2.01 -5.59 -2.92
N PRO A 510 -1.97 -4.32 -3.39
CA PRO A 510 -2.56 -3.93 -4.69
C PRO A 510 -1.98 -4.68 -5.88
N ARG A 511 -0.71 -5.06 -5.77
CA ARG A 511 0.02 -5.90 -6.72
C ARG A 511 -0.83 -7.07 -7.24
N ILE A 512 -1.58 -7.76 -6.39
CA ILE A 512 -2.37 -8.94 -6.80
C ILE A 512 -3.49 -8.60 -7.79
N PHE A 513 -3.95 -7.34 -7.82
CA PHE A 513 -4.98 -6.86 -8.72
C PHE A 513 -4.41 -6.19 -9.97
N THR A 514 -3.27 -5.50 -9.83
CA THR A 514 -2.74 -4.58 -10.84
C THR A 514 -1.53 -5.08 -11.60
N ASP A 515 -0.81 -6.11 -11.11
CA ASP A 515 0.42 -6.59 -11.75
C ASP A 515 0.19 -7.27 -13.10
N ALA A 516 1.26 -7.35 -13.88
CA ALA A 516 1.24 -7.95 -15.21
C ALA A 516 1.08 -9.48 -15.23
N ASP A 517 1.28 -10.17 -14.09
CA ASP A 517 1.07 -11.62 -13.97
C ASP A 517 -0.42 -12.01 -13.83
N GLY A 518 -1.25 -11.05 -13.40
CA GLY A 518 -2.72 -10.99 -13.54
C GLY A 518 -3.52 -12.16 -13.00
N SER A 519 -2.93 -13.03 -12.20
CA SER A 519 -3.65 -14.19 -11.65
C SER A 519 -4.76 -13.78 -10.71
N ARG A 520 -5.83 -14.58 -10.67
CA ARG A 520 -7.03 -14.35 -9.83
C ARG A 520 -7.34 -15.47 -8.85
N ASP A 521 -6.42 -16.41 -8.70
CA ASP A 521 -6.53 -17.55 -7.79
C ASP A 521 -6.25 -17.20 -6.32
N HIS A 522 -5.93 -15.92 -6.01
CA HIS A 522 -5.68 -15.41 -4.67
C HIS A 522 -6.94 -15.23 -3.80
N GLY A 523 -8.15 -15.37 -4.38
CA GLY A 523 -9.40 -15.34 -3.64
C GLY A 523 -9.80 -13.97 -3.11
N MET A 524 -9.32 -12.87 -3.69
CA MET A 524 -9.69 -11.51 -3.25
C MET A 524 -10.61 -10.87 -4.28
N ASP A 525 -11.77 -10.37 -3.84
CA ASP A 525 -12.74 -9.64 -4.67
C ASP A 525 -12.64 -8.14 -4.36
N LEU A 526 -11.89 -7.39 -5.17
CA LEU A 526 -11.57 -5.99 -4.85
C LEU A 526 -12.83 -5.11 -4.74
N GLU A 527 -13.82 -5.30 -5.62
CA GLU A 527 -15.05 -4.51 -5.60
C GLU A 527 -15.84 -4.77 -4.32
N THR A 528 -16.08 -6.04 -3.99
CA THR A 528 -16.90 -6.39 -2.83
C THR A 528 -16.22 -5.95 -1.53
N LEU A 529 -14.91 -6.16 -1.43
CA LEU A 529 -14.11 -5.76 -0.28
C LEU A 529 -14.07 -4.23 -0.11
N SER A 530 -13.89 -3.48 -1.20
CA SER A 530 -13.91 -2.01 -1.18
C SER A 530 -15.27 -1.47 -0.77
N ARG A 531 -16.38 -2.10 -1.20
CA ARG A 531 -17.74 -1.71 -0.82
C ARG A 531 -18.05 -1.99 0.64
N MET A 532 -17.60 -3.13 1.15
CA MET A 532 -17.88 -3.62 2.51
C MET A 532 -17.19 -2.82 3.61
N THR A 533 -15.92 -2.44 3.44
CA THR A 533 -15.16 -1.73 4.48
C THR A 533 -15.52 -0.26 4.57
N THR A 534 -15.31 0.38 5.73
CA THR A 534 -15.60 1.82 5.86
C THR A 534 -14.50 2.69 5.24
N TYR A 535 -13.25 2.23 5.25
CA TYR A 535 -12.10 2.88 4.63
C TYR A 535 -11.50 1.98 3.54
N LEU A 536 -10.76 2.59 2.61
CA LEU A 536 -10.02 1.91 1.56
C LEU A 536 -8.60 1.67 2.03
N GLY A 537 -8.33 0.48 2.57
CA GLY A 537 -7.00 0.14 3.08
C GLY A 537 -6.12 -0.53 2.02
N ASN A 538 -4.81 -0.22 2.04
CA ASN A 538 -3.81 -0.81 1.15
C ASN A 538 -2.37 -0.69 1.71
N ASP A 539 -1.39 -1.19 0.95
CA ASP A 539 0.07 -0.99 1.11
C ASP A 539 0.75 -0.60 -0.23
N VAL A 540 0.12 0.30 -0.99
CA VAL A 540 0.50 0.54 -2.39
C VAL A 540 1.98 0.84 -2.58
N THR A 541 2.55 0.26 -3.63
CA THR A 541 3.94 0.45 -4.05
C THR A 541 4.04 1.49 -5.16
N ILE A 542 4.96 2.43 -4.99
CA ILE A 542 5.51 3.26 -6.08
C ILE A 542 6.99 2.99 -6.08
N ARG A 543 7.59 2.69 -7.23
CA ARG A 543 8.97 2.22 -7.26
C ARG A 543 9.75 2.70 -8.47
N LYS A 544 11.07 2.70 -8.32
CA LYS A 544 12.01 2.70 -9.44
C LYS A 544 12.22 1.27 -9.96
N GLU A 545 13.14 1.11 -10.92
CA GLU A 545 13.52 -0.20 -11.45
C GLU A 545 14.01 -1.15 -10.36
N TYR A 546 13.74 -2.44 -10.55
CA TYR A 546 14.27 -3.45 -9.64
C TYR A 546 15.79 -3.56 -9.78
N TYR A 547 16.49 -3.71 -8.65
CA TYR A 547 17.94 -3.92 -8.64
C TYR A 547 18.34 -5.20 -9.40
N GLU A 548 17.49 -6.22 -9.37
CA GLU A 548 17.70 -7.48 -10.07
C GLU A 548 17.64 -7.34 -11.60
N THR A 549 16.68 -6.58 -12.13
CA THR A 549 16.53 -6.36 -13.57
C THR A 549 17.70 -5.53 -14.09
N MET A 550 18.06 -4.46 -13.37
CA MET A 550 19.27 -3.67 -13.63
C MET A 550 20.54 -4.55 -13.67
N GLN A 551 20.68 -5.53 -12.77
CA GLN A 551 21.83 -6.44 -12.77
C GLN A 551 21.89 -7.42 -13.95
N LYS A 552 20.74 -7.77 -14.52
CA LYS A 552 20.61 -8.65 -15.69
C LYS A 552 20.65 -7.90 -17.02
N ASN A 553 20.77 -6.57 -17.00
CA ASN A 553 20.54 -5.69 -18.16
C ASN A 553 19.15 -5.91 -18.78
N GLU A 554 18.18 -6.31 -17.97
CA GLU A 554 16.77 -6.37 -18.31
C GLU A 554 16.14 -5.03 -17.87
N LYS A 555 15.13 -4.56 -18.60
CA LYS A 555 14.35 -3.38 -18.23
C LYS A 555 12.89 -3.77 -18.07
N ASP A 556 12.25 -3.19 -17.07
CA ASP A 556 10.79 -3.22 -17.00
C ASP A 556 10.24 -2.41 -18.19
N ASP A 557 9.05 -2.79 -18.68
CA ASP A 557 8.40 -2.18 -19.85
C ASP A 557 8.13 -0.67 -19.69
N TRP A 558 7.75 -0.25 -18.49
CA TRP A 558 7.40 1.15 -18.17
C TRP A 558 8.58 2.13 -18.21
N VAL A 559 9.82 1.65 -18.07
CA VAL A 559 11.05 2.47 -17.96
C VAL A 559 11.31 3.27 -19.22
N GLU A 560 10.78 2.82 -20.35
CA GLU A 560 10.92 3.53 -21.61
C GLU A 560 9.96 4.70 -21.75
N ASP A 561 8.99 4.89 -20.86
CA ASP A 561 8.06 6.02 -20.92
C ASP A 561 8.02 6.83 -19.61
N TYR A 562 8.27 6.19 -18.47
CA TYR A 562 8.02 6.76 -17.15
C TYR A 562 9.25 6.81 -16.25
N ALA A 563 9.30 7.83 -15.39
CA ALA A 563 10.36 8.04 -14.40
C ALA A 563 10.25 7.08 -13.21
N TYR A 564 9.06 6.55 -12.95
CA TYR A 564 8.77 5.56 -11.92
C TYR A 564 7.48 4.78 -12.25
N TYR A 565 7.29 3.64 -11.59
CA TYR A 565 6.13 2.78 -11.77
C TYR A 565 4.89 3.37 -11.09
N TRP A 566 4.06 4.09 -11.85
CA TRP A 566 2.82 4.73 -11.37
C TRP A 566 1.56 3.87 -11.56
N ARG A 567 1.66 2.76 -12.32
CA ARG A 567 0.54 1.87 -12.66
C ARG A 567 -0.22 1.38 -11.44
N GLU A 568 0.49 0.95 -10.40
CA GLU A 568 -0.13 0.37 -9.20
C GLU A 568 -0.97 1.39 -8.45
N VAL A 569 -0.40 2.57 -8.11
CA VAL A 569 -1.14 3.65 -7.44
C VAL A 569 -2.29 4.19 -8.28
N GLY A 570 -2.07 4.39 -9.59
CA GLY A 570 -3.11 4.85 -10.52
C GLY A 570 -4.30 3.90 -10.57
N LEU A 571 -4.06 2.64 -10.97
CA LEU A 571 -5.12 1.65 -11.09
C LEU A 571 -5.80 1.35 -9.76
N MET A 572 -5.03 1.10 -8.68
CA MET A 572 -5.61 0.71 -7.39
C MET A 572 -6.54 1.78 -6.84
N TYR A 573 -6.14 3.05 -6.88
CA TYR A 573 -6.95 4.13 -6.33
C TYR A 573 -8.15 4.44 -7.20
N ASP A 574 -8.02 4.47 -8.53
CA ASP A 574 -9.19 4.70 -9.38
C ASP A 574 -10.16 3.52 -9.38
N LEU A 575 -9.70 2.26 -9.24
CA LEU A 575 -10.56 1.09 -9.04
C LEU A 575 -11.33 1.17 -7.71
N SER A 576 -10.60 1.28 -6.59
CA SER A 576 -11.21 1.25 -5.25
C SER A 576 -12.13 2.45 -4.98
N ASN A 577 -11.78 3.64 -5.46
CA ASN A 577 -12.65 4.82 -5.42
C ASN A 577 -13.89 4.65 -6.31
N SER A 578 -13.78 3.97 -7.46
CA SER A 578 -14.94 3.71 -8.32
C SER A 578 -15.91 2.70 -7.71
N PHE A 579 -15.39 1.64 -7.10
CA PHE A 579 -16.18 0.56 -6.51
C PHE A 579 -17.00 1.01 -5.30
N SER A 580 -16.52 2.02 -4.57
CA SER A 580 -17.27 2.62 -3.47
C SER A 580 -18.29 3.64 -3.99
N PRO A 581 -19.58 3.56 -3.62
CA PRO A 581 -20.58 4.51 -4.08
C PRO A 581 -20.39 5.92 -3.50
N THR A 582 -19.76 6.03 -2.33
CA THR A 582 -19.36 7.31 -1.73
C THR A 582 -17.84 7.36 -1.57
N GLN A 583 -17.29 8.57 -1.54
CA GLN A 583 -15.87 8.73 -1.21
C GLN A 583 -15.61 8.19 0.20
N LYS A 584 -14.52 7.47 0.34
CA LYS A 584 -14.06 6.88 1.61
C LYS A 584 -12.65 7.35 1.86
N VAL A 585 -12.29 7.43 3.14
CA VAL A 585 -10.90 7.63 3.55
C VAL A 585 -10.04 6.52 2.97
N ASN A 586 -8.93 6.87 2.35
CA ASN A 586 -7.92 5.94 1.84
C ASN A 586 -6.73 5.86 2.79
N VAL A 587 -6.50 4.67 3.32
CA VAL A 587 -5.47 4.41 4.33
C VAL A 587 -4.41 3.47 3.76
N ASN A 588 -3.28 4.04 3.36
CA ASN A 588 -2.09 3.28 3.07
C ASN A 588 -1.37 2.96 4.39
N SER A 589 -1.60 1.74 4.89
CA SER A 589 -1.13 1.32 6.22
C SER A 589 0.29 0.75 6.23
N GLU A 590 0.95 0.69 5.08
CA GLU A 590 2.37 0.32 4.91
C GLU A 590 2.87 0.83 3.55
N GLY A 591 3.11 2.14 3.44
CA GLY A 591 3.46 2.77 2.17
C GLY A 591 4.83 2.35 1.64
N HIS A 592 4.86 1.83 0.42
CA HIS A 592 6.06 1.31 -0.25
C HIS A 592 6.56 2.23 -1.38
N ALA A 593 6.62 3.54 -1.14
CA ALA A 593 7.17 4.52 -2.08
C ALA A 593 8.70 4.68 -1.97
N ILE A 594 9.26 4.48 -0.77
CA ILE A 594 10.70 4.65 -0.54
C ILE A 594 11.46 3.36 -0.81
N GLN A 595 10.84 2.22 -0.51
CA GLN A 595 11.53 0.95 -0.61
C GLN A 595 10.63 -0.27 -0.64
N ILE A 596 11.16 -1.30 -1.29
CA ILE A 596 10.79 -2.71 -1.19
C ILE A 596 12.06 -3.56 -1.27
N ASN A 597 11.97 -4.88 -1.07
CA ASN A 597 13.15 -5.76 -1.08
C ASN A 597 13.96 -5.66 -2.38
N SER A 598 13.28 -5.57 -3.52
CA SER A 598 13.88 -5.53 -4.86
C SER A 598 14.12 -4.13 -5.41
N ASN A 599 13.65 -3.06 -4.75
CA ASN A 599 13.86 -1.66 -5.14
C ASN A 599 14.30 -0.84 -3.91
N ARG A 600 15.55 -0.38 -3.93
CA ARG A 600 16.20 0.34 -2.84
C ARG A 600 17.22 1.27 -3.46
N ASP A 601 17.29 2.52 -3.05
CA ASP A 601 18.38 3.40 -3.44
C ASP A 601 18.72 4.37 -2.31
N ILE A 602 19.91 4.23 -1.73
CA ILE A 602 20.36 5.09 -0.63
C ILE A 602 20.66 6.52 -1.08
N HIS A 603 20.81 6.74 -2.39
CA HIS A 603 20.97 8.07 -3.00
C HIS A 603 19.67 8.59 -3.62
N MET A 604 18.52 8.15 -3.10
CA MET A 604 17.21 8.52 -3.64
C MET A 604 17.00 10.04 -3.65
N ASP A 605 16.61 10.56 -4.81
CA ASP A 605 16.36 11.99 -5.00
C ASP A 605 15.08 12.44 -4.24
N PRO A 606 15.14 13.52 -3.45
CA PRO A 606 13.96 14.10 -2.79
C PRO A 606 12.83 14.47 -3.76
N GLU A 607 13.15 14.87 -4.99
CA GLU A 607 12.17 15.18 -6.03
C GLU A 607 11.26 14.00 -6.36
N TYR A 608 11.80 12.78 -6.43
CA TYR A 608 11.01 11.56 -6.59
C TYR A 608 10.06 11.36 -5.40
N VAL A 609 10.55 11.56 -4.17
CA VAL A 609 9.77 11.43 -2.94
C VAL A 609 8.58 12.39 -3.00
N ARG A 610 8.82 13.68 -3.22
CA ARG A 610 7.73 14.66 -3.38
C ARG A 610 6.77 14.23 -4.49
N SER A 611 7.27 13.80 -5.65
CA SER A 611 6.44 13.32 -6.77
C SER A 611 5.49 12.19 -6.38
N ALA A 612 6.03 11.14 -5.76
CA ALA A 612 5.30 9.91 -5.44
C ALA A 612 4.18 10.14 -4.41
N TYR A 613 4.47 10.89 -3.33
CA TYR A 613 3.48 11.18 -2.30
C TYR A 613 2.44 12.20 -2.79
N PHE A 614 2.84 13.21 -3.56
CA PHE A 614 1.88 14.17 -4.13
C PHE A 614 0.94 13.50 -5.15
N LEU A 615 1.47 12.60 -5.99
CA LEU A 615 0.67 11.77 -6.90
C LEU A 615 -0.36 10.94 -6.13
N SER A 616 0.07 10.25 -5.08
CA SER A 616 -0.80 9.42 -4.23
C SER A 616 -1.93 10.25 -3.63
N ALA A 617 -1.60 11.43 -3.08
CA ALA A 617 -2.59 12.33 -2.48
C ALA A 617 -3.62 12.82 -3.51
N ILE A 618 -3.22 13.30 -4.69
CA ILE A 618 -4.20 13.80 -5.70
C ILE A 618 -5.07 12.69 -6.30
N LEU A 619 -4.62 11.43 -6.25
CA LEU A 619 -5.38 10.28 -6.72
C LEU A 619 -6.32 9.71 -5.65
N GLY A 620 -6.07 9.96 -4.36
CA GLY A 620 -7.01 9.59 -3.30
C GLY A 620 -6.42 9.27 -1.93
N GLU A 621 -5.10 9.24 -1.73
CA GLU A 621 -4.50 8.89 -0.42
C GLU A 621 -4.79 9.94 0.65
N ASP A 622 -5.28 9.53 1.82
CA ASP A 622 -5.50 10.39 2.99
C ASP A 622 -4.49 10.15 4.12
N VAL A 623 -4.05 8.90 4.25
CA VAL A 623 -3.14 8.46 5.29
C VAL A 623 -2.04 7.61 4.69
N ASN A 624 -0.78 7.91 5.02
CA ASN A 624 0.36 7.09 4.65
C ASN A 624 1.21 6.71 5.87
N LEU A 625 1.30 5.42 6.16
CA LEU A 625 2.22 4.87 7.15
C LEU A 625 3.43 4.30 6.41
N THR A 626 4.43 5.14 6.16
CA THR A 626 5.58 4.78 5.31
C THR A 626 6.38 3.63 5.93
N TRP A 627 6.73 2.62 5.12
CA TRP A 627 7.66 1.58 5.53
C TRP A 627 9.10 2.15 5.54
N PHE A 628 9.77 2.36 6.68
CA PHE A 628 9.47 2.08 8.09
C PHE A 628 10.51 2.80 8.98
N TRP A 629 10.30 2.89 10.30
CA TRP A 629 11.24 3.59 11.22
C TRP A 629 11.79 2.69 12.34
N PRO A 630 12.72 1.77 12.05
CA PRO A 630 13.26 0.82 13.03
C PRO A 630 14.40 1.38 13.90
N ARG A 631 14.54 2.71 14.03
CA ARG A 631 15.50 3.36 14.94
C ARG A 631 14.81 3.69 16.25
N LYS A 632 15.49 3.45 17.38
CA LYS A 632 15.07 3.90 18.71
C LYS A 632 15.52 5.35 18.95
N SER A 633 15.04 5.94 20.03
CA SER A 633 15.34 7.31 20.44
C SER A 633 16.80 7.56 20.80
N ASP A 634 17.58 6.51 21.09
CA ASP A 634 19.04 6.60 21.29
C ASP A 634 19.84 6.43 19.99
N GLY A 635 19.17 6.27 18.85
CA GLY A 635 19.78 6.03 17.54
C GLY A 635 20.11 4.57 17.23
N SER A 636 19.99 3.66 18.21
CA SER A 636 20.23 2.23 17.98
C SER A 636 19.10 1.59 17.17
N PRO A 637 19.39 0.52 16.40
CA PRO A 637 18.35 -0.24 15.72
C PRO A 637 17.46 -0.99 16.73
N GLU A 638 16.19 -1.18 16.39
CA GLU A 638 15.27 -2.01 17.16
C GLU A 638 15.86 -3.42 17.37
N ASN A 639 15.64 -4.00 18.55
CA ASN A 639 16.20 -5.30 18.93
C ASN A 639 15.84 -6.42 17.92
N THR A 640 14.67 -6.33 17.29
CA THR A 640 14.22 -7.31 16.29
C THR A 640 15.10 -7.32 15.03
N MET A 641 15.76 -6.22 14.67
CA MET A 641 16.74 -6.17 13.56
C MET A 641 17.96 -7.06 13.84
N ARG A 642 18.29 -7.27 15.11
CA ARG A 642 19.39 -8.16 15.52
C ARG A 642 18.97 -9.62 15.52
N SER A 643 17.75 -9.92 15.99
CA SER A 643 17.29 -11.30 16.16
C SER A 643 16.63 -11.92 14.93
N ASP A 644 16.00 -11.12 14.07
CA ASP A 644 15.28 -11.58 12.88
C ASP A 644 16.03 -11.21 11.61
N VAL A 645 16.59 -12.23 10.95
CA VAL A 645 17.38 -12.07 9.73
C VAL A 645 16.53 -11.52 8.57
N SER A 646 15.23 -11.85 8.52
CA SER A 646 14.35 -11.39 7.44
C SER A 646 14.03 -9.90 7.56
N ARG A 647 13.80 -9.41 8.79
CA ARG A 647 13.63 -7.98 9.06
C ARG A 647 14.94 -7.21 8.90
N ARG A 648 16.08 -7.84 9.21
CA ARG A 648 17.39 -7.20 9.04
C ARG A 648 17.66 -6.76 7.60
N ASP A 649 17.24 -7.56 6.63
CA ASP A 649 17.43 -7.28 5.21
C ASP A 649 16.74 -5.99 4.73
N THR A 650 15.72 -5.52 5.47
CA THR A 650 14.95 -4.33 5.09
C THR A 650 15.55 -3.03 5.61
N TYR A 651 16.59 -3.07 6.44
CA TYR A 651 17.19 -1.89 7.08
C TYR A 651 18.11 -1.08 6.16
N PRO A 652 19.06 -1.68 5.41
CA PRO A 652 20.06 -0.91 4.66
C PRO A 652 19.45 -0.13 3.49
N GLY A 653 19.84 1.14 3.36
CA GLY A 653 19.32 2.02 2.30
C GLY A 653 17.83 2.29 2.42
N SER A 654 17.31 2.23 3.65
CA SER A 654 15.96 2.66 3.99
C SER A 654 15.91 4.11 4.44
N VAL A 655 14.71 4.64 4.67
CA VAL A 655 14.50 6.05 5.06
C VAL A 655 15.37 6.49 6.25
N ILE A 656 15.67 5.58 7.18
CA ILE A 656 16.52 5.83 8.35
C ILE A 656 18.02 6.00 8.03
N ASN A 657 18.45 5.79 6.78
CA ASN A 657 19.79 6.13 6.28
C ASN A 657 19.77 7.31 5.31
N MET A 658 18.62 7.98 5.12
CA MET A 658 18.44 8.99 4.07
C MET A 658 17.83 10.27 4.65
N PRO A 659 18.64 11.17 5.26
CA PRO A 659 18.15 12.37 5.92
C PRO A 659 17.29 13.27 5.03
N GLN A 660 17.71 13.50 3.78
CA GLN A 660 16.97 14.32 2.83
C GLN A 660 15.60 13.70 2.48
N VAL A 661 15.54 12.38 2.29
CA VAL A 661 14.30 11.65 1.99
C VAL A 661 13.31 11.71 3.17
N ALA A 662 13.78 11.44 4.38
CA ALA A 662 12.92 11.48 5.58
C ALA A 662 12.32 12.88 5.81
N ASN A 663 13.14 13.93 5.64
CA ASN A 663 12.66 15.30 5.70
C ASN A 663 11.66 15.58 4.56
N GLU A 664 11.93 15.14 3.34
CA GLU A 664 11.09 15.43 2.17
C GLU A 664 9.69 14.79 2.24
N ILE A 665 9.56 13.59 2.82
CA ILE A 665 8.25 13.00 3.13
C ILE A 665 7.46 13.99 3.98
N THR A 666 8.08 14.48 5.06
CA THR A 666 7.44 15.42 5.98
C THR A 666 7.09 16.73 5.29
N GLN A 667 8.04 17.36 4.59
CA GLN A 667 7.81 18.62 3.87
C GLN A 667 6.65 18.49 2.87
N THR A 668 6.56 17.35 2.18
CA THR A 668 5.45 17.07 1.25
C THR A 668 4.11 17.06 1.96
N PHE A 669 3.97 16.40 3.12
CA PHE A 669 2.71 16.43 3.88
C PHE A 669 2.41 17.81 4.49
N LEU A 670 3.41 18.59 4.89
CA LEU A 670 3.18 19.98 5.33
C LEU A 670 2.63 20.85 4.19
N ASP A 671 3.13 20.66 2.96
CA ASP A 671 2.64 21.35 1.77
C ASP A 671 1.23 20.89 1.37
N LEU A 672 0.97 19.58 1.40
CA LEU A 672 -0.38 19.02 1.19
C LEU A 672 -1.36 19.59 2.21
N ASN A 673 -0.98 19.69 3.48
CA ASN A 673 -1.84 20.19 4.55
C ASN A 673 -2.13 21.69 4.46
N ALA A 674 -1.14 22.49 4.01
CA ALA A 674 -1.34 23.91 3.73
C ALA A 674 -2.41 24.15 2.62
N HIS A 675 -2.54 23.21 1.67
CA HIS A 675 -3.45 23.31 0.51
C HIS A 675 -4.55 22.25 0.46
N SER A 676 -4.79 21.58 1.58
CA SER A 676 -5.55 20.34 1.68
C SER A 676 -7.00 20.42 1.23
N VAL A 677 -7.65 21.59 1.35
CA VAL A 677 -9.01 21.79 0.84
C VAL A 677 -9.06 21.61 -0.68
N ALA A 678 -8.06 22.09 -1.41
CA ALA A 678 -8.01 21.92 -2.86
C ALA A 678 -7.70 20.46 -3.22
N ILE A 679 -6.76 19.81 -2.52
CA ILE A 679 -6.41 18.40 -2.76
C ILE A 679 -7.60 17.48 -2.51
N ALA A 680 -8.31 17.63 -1.39
CA ALA A 680 -9.52 16.86 -1.09
C ALA A 680 -10.63 17.06 -2.13
N LYS A 681 -10.80 18.28 -2.67
CA LYS A 681 -11.71 18.53 -3.80
C LYS A 681 -11.27 17.80 -5.07
N MET A 682 -9.96 17.68 -5.33
CA MET A 682 -9.45 16.97 -6.50
C MET A 682 -9.74 15.47 -6.44
N GLN A 683 -9.64 14.86 -5.25
CA GLN A 683 -9.97 13.45 -5.01
C GLN A 683 -11.47 13.14 -5.28
N ASN A 684 -12.33 14.13 -5.02
CA ASN A 684 -13.78 14.07 -5.14
C ASN A 684 -14.32 14.51 -6.51
N LEU A 685 -13.46 14.81 -7.49
CA LEU A 685 -13.93 15.13 -8.84
C LEU A 685 -14.69 13.93 -9.45
N ASP A 686 -15.76 14.23 -10.19
CA ASP A 686 -16.46 13.23 -10.98
C ASP A 686 -15.49 12.54 -11.96
N ARG A 687 -15.75 11.25 -12.21
CA ARG A 687 -14.97 10.42 -13.13
C ARG A 687 -15.79 10.18 -14.41
N PRO A 688 -15.80 11.10 -15.38
CA PRO A 688 -16.76 11.06 -16.49
C PRO A 688 -16.45 9.99 -17.54
N ALA A 689 -15.19 9.55 -17.65
CA ALA A 689 -14.81 8.39 -18.45
C ALA A 689 -14.71 7.16 -17.56
N ARG A 690 -15.49 6.12 -17.85
CA ARG A 690 -15.46 4.85 -17.12
C ARG A 690 -14.98 3.71 -17.98
N ILE A 691 -14.04 2.91 -17.49
CA ILE A 691 -13.62 1.67 -18.13
C ILE A 691 -14.40 0.51 -17.53
N PHE A 692 -15.01 -0.33 -18.34
CA PHE A 692 -15.72 -1.50 -17.84
C PHE A 692 -14.72 -2.52 -17.26
N TYR A 693 -14.92 -2.88 -15.99
CA TYR A 693 -14.15 -3.88 -15.27
C TYR A 693 -14.98 -5.15 -15.11
N SER A 694 -14.41 -6.29 -15.49
CA SER A 694 -15.02 -7.60 -15.27
C SER A 694 -14.03 -8.56 -14.64
N GLU A 695 -14.33 -8.98 -13.41
CA GLU A 695 -13.58 -10.04 -12.74
C GLU A 695 -13.66 -11.35 -13.53
N THR A 696 -14.77 -11.59 -14.23
CA THR A 696 -14.95 -12.76 -15.10
C THR A 696 -13.85 -12.83 -16.16
N SER A 697 -13.60 -11.75 -16.90
CA SER A 697 -12.52 -11.73 -17.90
C SER A 697 -11.14 -11.86 -17.25
N ASN A 698 -10.89 -11.23 -16.10
CA ASN A 698 -9.61 -11.35 -15.39
C ASN A 698 -9.33 -12.77 -14.91
N ILE A 699 -10.36 -13.54 -14.54
CA ILE A 699 -10.21 -14.94 -14.13
C ILE A 699 -9.88 -15.84 -15.32
N TYR A 700 -10.39 -15.52 -16.53
CA TYR A 700 -10.13 -16.31 -17.73
C TYR A 700 -8.76 -16.05 -18.34
N ASP A 701 -8.31 -14.80 -18.39
CA ASP A 701 -7.04 -14.39 -19.01
C ASP A 701 -6.21 -13.51 -18.07
N ASN A 702 -5.06 -14.02 -17.65
CA ASN A 702 -4.10 -13.26 -16.85
C ASN A 702 -3.61 -11.99 -17.55
N ASN A 703 -3.62 -11.93 -18.88
CA ASN A 703 -3.23 -10.73 -19.60
C ASN A 703 -4.34 -9.65 -19.61
N GLN A 704 -5.54 -9.95 -19.14
CA GLN A 704 -6.67 -9.02 -19.13
C GLN A 704 -6.36 -7.73 -18.38
N VAL A 705 -5.63 -7.81 -17.26
CA VAL A 705 -5.21 -6.63 -16.47
C VAL A 705 -4.24 -5.74 -17.24
N ASN A 706 -3.40 -6.29 -18.13
CA ASN A 706 -2.53 -5.48 -18.99
C ASN A 706 -3.36 -4.76 -20.06
N LEU A 707 -4.36 -5.43 -20.64
CA LEU A 707 -5.28 -4.80 -21.60
C LEU A 707 -6.14 -3.72 -20.94
N LEU A 708 -6.55 -3.94 -19.69
CA LEU A 708 -7.21 -2.93 -18.86
C LEU A 708 -6.29 -1.72 -18.65
N PHE A 709 -5.02 -1.96 -18.32
CA PHE A 709 -4.04 -0.91 -18.13
C PHE A 709 -3.76 -0.14 -19.43
N ASP A 710 -3.64 -0.80 -20.58
CA ASP A 710 -3.46 -0.15 -21.88
C ASP A 710 -4.56 0.89 -22.13
N MET A 711 -5.81 0.51 -21.87
CA MET A 711 -6.96 1.41 -21.98
C MET A 711 -6.91 2.54 -20.95
N TYR A 712 -6.59 2.23 -19.68
CA TYR A 712 -6.47 3.21 -18.60
C TYR A 712 -5.38 4.25 -18.89
N GLU A 713 -4.18 3.80 -19.26
CA GLU A 713 -3.08 4.66 -19.67
C GLU A 713 -3.46 5.57 -20.83
N ALA A 714 -4.14 5.03 -21.86
CA ALA A 714 -4.52 5.78 -23.05
C ALA A 714 -5.50 6.94 -22.77
N VAL A 715 -6.20 6.96 -21.63
CA VAL A 715 -7.13 8.04 -21.25
C VAL A 715 -6.67 8.88 -20.05
N SER A 716 -5.60 8.50 -19.36
CA SER A 716 -5.19 9.12 -18.08
C SER A 716 -4.54 10.51 -18.21
N PHE A 717 -4.05 10.88 -19.39
CA PHE A 717 -3.22 12.08 -19.59
C PHE A 717 -3.97 13.27 -20.22
N HIS A 718 -5.24 13.47 -19.83
CA HIS A 718 -6.10 14.55 -20.33
C HIS A 718 -6.60 15.51 -19.24
N GLY A 719 -6.15 15.34 -17.99
CA GLY A 719 -6.61 16.13 -16.84
C GLY A 719 -8.00 15.76 -16.33
N VAL A 720 -8.56 14.69 -16.86
CA VAL A 720 -9.88 14.14 -16.50
C VAL A 720 -9.67 12.97 -15.53
N PRO A 721 -10.35 12.94 -14.38
CA PRO A 721 -10.35 11.75 -13.51
C PRO A 721 -10.98 10.55 -14.23
N ILE A 722 -10.30 9.41 -14.19
CA ILE A 722 -10.74 8.17 -14.82
C ILE A 722 -11.35 7.28 -13.76
N GLY A 723 -12.44 6.59 -14.11
CA GLY A 723 -13.07 5.63 -13.22
C GLY A 723 -13.32 4.31 -13.89
N PHE A 724 -13.93 3.42 -13.14
CA PHE A 724 -14.35 2.10 -13.59
C PHE A 724 -15.85 1.93 -13.42
N ASN A 725 -16.43 1.08 -14.26
CA ASN A 725 -17.83 0.69 -14.19
C ASN A 725 -17.93 -0.84 -14.13
N THR A 726 -18.89 -1.35 -13.37
CA THR A 726 -19.15 -2.78 -13.16
C THR A 726 -20.65 -3.02 -13.27
N MET A 727 -21.07 -4.28 -13.23
CA MET A 727 -22.49 -4.62 -13.07
C MET A 727 -23.13 -3.90 -11.87
N ASN A 728 -22.43 -3.87 -10.72
CA ASN A 728 -22.96 -3.28 -9.50
C ASN A 728 -23.09 -1.76 -9.63
N ILE A 729 -22.07 -1.07 -10.15
CA ILE A 729 -22.12 0.38 -10.36
C ILE A 729 -23.20 0.76 -11.38
N MET A 730 -23.35 0.01 -12.47
CA MET A 730 -24.43 0.24 -13.45
C MET A 730 -25.81 0.12 -12.79
N ASN A 731 -26.01 -0.93 -11.98
CA ASN A 731 -27.26 -1.14 -11.27
C ASN A 731 -27.51 -0.04 -10.23
N ASP A 732 -26.50 0.34 -9.44
CA ASP A 732 -26.60 1.42 -8.46
C ASP A 732 -26.94 2.75 -9.14
N LYS A 733 -26.36 3.02 -10.31
CA LYS A 733 -26.65 4.22 -11.12
C LYS A 733 -28.09 4.23 -11.61
N LEU A 734 -28.57 3.11 -12.17
CA LEU A 734 -29.97 2.97 -12.61
C LEU A 734 -30.96 3.06 -11.44
N ALA A 735 -30.55 2.64 -10.24
CA ALA A 735 -31.33 2.76 -9.01
C ALA A 735 -31.26 4.15 -8.37
N GLY A 736 -30.41 5.06 -8.86
CA GLY A 736 -30.21 6.41 -8.29
C GLY A 736 -29.43 6.43 -6.97
N THR A 737 -28.65 5.37 -6.69
CA THR A 737 -27.87 5.21 -5.45
C THR A 737 -26.36 5.42 -5.65
N TYR A 738 -25.91 5.56 -6.90
CA TYR A 738 -24.55 5.98 -7.23
C TYR A 738 -24.53 7.49 -7.57
N PRO A 739 -23.92 8.34 -6.73
CA PRO A 739 -24.05 9.79 -6.82
C PRO A 739 -23.22 10.42 -7.94
N GLN A 740 -22.08 9.82 -8.33
CA GLN A 740 -21.24 10.41 -9.37
C GLN A 740 -21.90 10.32 -10.74
N GLU A 741 -21.69 11.36 -11.55
CA GLU A 741 -22.09 11.38 -12.95
C GLU A 741 -20.96 10.84 -13.84
N PHE A 742 -21.33 10.22 -14.95
CA PHE A 742 -20.36 9.85 -15.98
C PHE A 742 -20.97 9.79 -17.36
N ASP A 743 -20.19 10.25 -18.35
CA ASP A 743 -20.63 10.47 -19.72
C ASP A 743 -20.61 9.19 -20.54
N VAL A 744 -19.58 8.36 -20.36
CA VAL A 744 -19.31 7.22 -21.24
C VAL A 744 -18.69 6.06 -20.49
N THR A 745 -19.14 4.85 -20.82
CA THR A 745 -18.45 3.60 -20.47
C THR A 745 -17.74 3.04 -21.70
N VAL A 746 -16.44 2.78 -21.60
CA VAL A 746 -15.63 2.09 -22.62
C VAL A 746 -15.42 0.64 -22.25
N ILE A 747 -15.69 -0.27 -23.19
CA ILE A 747 -15.50 -1.72 -23.05
C ILE A 747 -14.43 -2.14 -24.06
N TYR A 748 -13.25 -2.47 -23.56
CA TYR A 748 -12.06 -2.78 -24.35
C TYR A 748 -11.61 -4.21 -24.06
N LYS A 749 -11.53 -5.04 -25.11
CA LYS A 749 -11.07 -6.44 -25.06
C LYS A 749 -11.49 -7.18 -23.80
N THR A 750 -12.78 -7.18 -23.47
CA THR A 750 -13.34 -7.85 -22.27
C THR A 750 -14.25 -9.00 -22.72
N PRO A 751 -13.69 -10.15 -23.16
CA PRO A 751 -14.44 -11.16 -23.90
C PRO A 751 -15.42 -11.99 -23.05
N TYR A 752 -15.10 -12.26 -21.79
CA TYR A 752 -15.92 -13.11 -20.91
C TYR A 752 -16.63 -12.26 -19.86
N VAL A 753 -17.96 -12.32 -19.84
CA VAL A 753 -18.80 -11.66 -18.83
C VAL A 753 -19.93 -12.58 -18.42
N THR A 754 -20.35 -12.54 -17.17
CA THR A 754 -21.56 -13.25 -16.72
C THR A 754 -22.80 -12.78 -17.49
N ASP A 755 -23.83 -13.63 -17.52
CA ASP A 755 -25.15 -13.23 -18.05
C ASP A 755 -25.74 -12.02 -17.30
N SER A 756 -25.45 -11.88 -16.01
CA SER A 756 -25.86 -10.73 -15.20
C SER A 756 -25.09 -9.46 -15.55
N GLU A 757 -23.77 -9.54 -15.76
CA GLU A 757 -22.96 -8.42 -16.26
C GLU A 757 -23.46 -7.94 -17.62
N TYR A 758 -23.71 -8.85 -18.57
CA TYR A 758 -24.28 -8.50 -19.88
C TYR A 758 -25.66 -7.85 -19.75
N SER A 759 -26.52 -8.40 -18.89
CA SER A 759 -27.86 -7.86 -18.67
C SER A 759 -27.81 -6.44 -18.10
N ALA A 760 -26.89 -6.16 -17.18
CA ALA A 760 -26.67 -4.81 -16.66
C ALA A 760 -26.19 -3.84 -17.75
N ILE A 761 -25.21 -4.24 -18.58
CA ILE A 761 -24.74 -3.45 -19.72
C ILE A 761 -25.88 -3.13 -20.68
N LEU A 762 -26.68 -4.14 -21.04
CA LEU A 762 -27.82 -3.98 -21.96
C LEU A 762 -28.88 -3.02 -21.38
N ASN A 763 -29.21 -3.16 -20.10
CA ASN A 763 -30.17 -2.28 -19.43
C ASN A 763 -29.64 -0.85 -19.29
N PHE A 764 -28.34 -0.71 -19.01
CA PHE A 764 -27.66 0.58 -18.93
C PHE A 764 -27.70 1.31 -20.28
N ALA A 765 -27.41 0.59 -21.38
CA ALA A 765 -27.55 1.12 -22.73
C ALA A 765 -29.01 1.48 -23.07
N LYS A 766 -30.00 0.63 -22.73
CA LYS A 766 -31.43 0.90 -22.96
C LYS A 766 -31.95 2.12 -22.19
N ALA A 767 -31.36 2.42 -21.03
CA ALA A 767 -31.66 3.62 -20.26
C ALA A 767 -31.04 4.90 -20.86
N GLY A 768 -30.28 4.79 -21.95
CA GLY A 768 -29.73 5.92 -22.69
C GLY A 768 -28.27 6.27 -22.35
N HIS A 769 -27.61 5.51 -21.47
CA HIS A 769 -26.21 5.76 -21.13
C HIS A 769 -25.26 5.37 -22.26
N GLN A 770 -24.24 6.17 -22.52
CA GLN A 770 -23.37 5.98 -23.67
C GLN A 770 -22.33 4.89 -23.45
N ILE A 771 -22.17 4.00 -24.44
CA ILE A 771 -21.19 2.92 -24.41
C ILE A 771 -20.34 2.99 -25.67
N ILE A 772 -19.02 2.87 -25.53
CA ILE A 772 -18.10 2.54 -26.63
C ILE A 772 -17.59 1.12 -26.41
N ILE A 773 -17.63 0.29 -27.45
CA ILE A 773 -17.25 -1.12 -27.36
C ILE A 773 -16.45 -1.55 -28.59
N ASP A 774 -15.47 -2.45 -28.39
CA ASP A 774 -14.76 -3.13 -29.47
C ASP A 774 -15.39 -4.45 -29.90
N ASP A 775 -14.90 -5.00 -31.01
CA ASP A 775 -15.41 -6.27 -31.54
C ASP A 775 -14.90 -7.51 -30.79
N ASN A 776 -14.09 -7.34 -29.75
CA ASN A 776 -13.49 -8.43 -28.95
C ASN A 776 -14.12 -8.57 -27.56
N SER A 777 -15.17 -7.80 -27.27
CA SER A 777 -15.78 -7.74 -25.94
C SER A 777 -17.16 -8.39 -25.89
N LEU A 778 -17.52 -8.90 -24.70
CA LEU A 778 -18.81 -9.51 -24.37
C LEU A 778 -19.17 -10.76 -25.18
N LEU A 779 -18.17 -11.39 -25.81
CA LEU A 779 -18.34 -12.49 -26.76
C LEU A 779 -18.85 -13.78 -26.12
N TYR A 780 -18.54 -14.00 -24.84
CA TYR A 780 -18.82 -15.25 -24.15
C TYR A 780 -19.44 -15.00 -22.78
N ASN A 781 -20.29 -15.93 -22.34
CA ASN A 781 -20.71 -15.98 -20.94
C ASN A 781 -19.64 -16.63 -20.05
N GLN A 782 -19.88 -16.67 -18.74
CA GLN A 782 -18.97 -17.24 -17.75
C GLN A 782 -18.73 -18.75 -17.87
N PHE A 783 -19.47 -19.44 -18.74
CA PHE A 783 -19.29 -20.86 -19.04
C PHE A 783 -18.63 -21.08 -20.42
N GLY A 784 -18.20 -19.99 -21.09
CA GLY A 784 -17.58 -20.03 -22.41
C GLY A 784 -18.56 -20.17 -23.57
N TYR A 785 -19.87 -20.07 -23.34
CA TYR A 785 -20.86 -20.09 -24.43
C TYR A 785 -20.88 -18.76 -25.16
N GLN A 786 -20.87 -18.81 -26.49
CA GLN A 786 -20.91 -17.63 -27.34
C GLN A 786 -22.23 -16.86 -27.15
N ARG A 787 -22.14 -15.54 -27.10
CA ARG A 787 -23.27 -14.61 -26.93
C ARG A 787 -23.66 -13.96 -28.25
N ASP A 788 -24.98 -13.78 -28.47
CA ASP A 788 -25.50 -12.88 -29.50
C ASP A 788 -25.55 -11.44 -28.97
N LEU A 789 -24.92 -10.51 -29.71
CA LEU A 789 -24.83 -9.09 -29.36
C LEU A 789 -25.76 -8.21 -30.21
N SER A 790 -26.62 -8.82 -31.04
CA SER A 790 -27.52 -8.11 -31.97
C SER A 790 -28.40 -7.07 -31.25
N ASP A 791 -28.98 -7.42 -30.10
CA ASP A 791 -29.81 -6.52 -29.28
C ASP A 791 -29.03 -5.32 -28.75
N LEU A 792 -27.79 -5.53 -28.31
CA LEU A 792 -26.93 -4.46 -27.81
C LEU A 792 -26.50 -3.52 -28.95
N TYR A 793 -26.09 -4.08 -30.08
CA TYR A 793 -25.63 -3.31 -31.25
C TYR A 793 -26.75 -2.57 -31.99
N ALA A 794 -28.01 -2.91 -31.76
CA ALA A 794 -29.16 -2.17 -32.27
C ALA A 794 -29.42 -0.86 -31.52
N ILE A 795 -28.80 -0.63 -30.35
CA ILE A 795 -29.03 0.53 -29.50
C ILE A 795 -28.22 1.75 -30.01
N PRO A 796 -28.85 2.91 -30.31
CA PRO A 796 -28.17 4.05 -30.94
C PRO A 796 -26.98 4.64 -30.17
N ASN A 797 -27.01 4.59 -28.84
CA ASN A 797 -25.97 5.09 -27.95
C ASN A 797 -24.85 4.05 -27.65
N VAL A 798 -24.85 2.91 -28.35
CA VAL A 798 -23.74 1.94 -28.36
C VAL A 798 -22.89 2.18 -29.61
N MET A 799 -21.67 2.68 -29.41
CA MET A 799 -20.73 3.02 -30.47
C MET A 799 -19.66 1.93 -30.61
N ARG A 800 -19.63 1.27 -31.78
CA ARG A 800 -18.57 0.30 -32.10
C ARG A 800 -17.33 1.00 -32.66
N ARG A 801 -16.17 0.72 -32.08
CA ARG A 801 -14.85 1.25 -32.49
C ARG A 801 -13.81 0.16 -32.31
N ASN A 802 -12.72 0.17 -33.07
CA ASN A 802 -11.69 -0.87 -32.98
C ASN A 802 -10.30 -0.27 -32.84
N GLY A 803 -9.52 -0.86 -31.94
CA GLY A 803 -8.15 -0.42 -31.66
C GLY A 803 -8.07 0.62 -30.55
N LEU A 804 -7.04 0.49 -29.72
CA LEU A 804 -6.86 1.24 -28.48
C LEU A 804 -7.04 2.75 -28.65
N GLN A 805 -6.30 3.35 -29.59
CA GLN A 805 -6.32 4.80 -29.79
C GLN A 805 -7.68 5.31 -30.31
N GLU A 806 -8.39 4.51 -31.12
CA GLU A 806 -9.72 4.90 -31.60
C GLU A 806 -10.72 4.93 -30.45
N LEU A 807 -10.74 3.92 -29.58
CA LEU A 807 -11.59 3.90 -28.39
C LEU A 807 -11.23 5.05 -27.44
N ALA A 808 -9.94 5.27 -27.14
CA ALA A 808 -9.49 6.35 -26.26
C ALA A 808 -9.89 7.74 -26.79
N ASN A 809 -9.62 8.02 -28.08
CA ASN A 809 -9.96 9.30 -28.69
C ASN A 809 -11.47 9.56 -28.69
N ASN A 810 -12.31 8.56 -28.99
CA ASN A 810 -13.76 8.73 -28.96
C ASN A 810 -14.28 8.88 -27.53
N THR A 811 -13.71 8.16 -26.55
CA THR A 811 -14.03 8.29 -25.12
C THR A 811 -13.79 9.73 -24.66
N MET A 812 -12.60 10.25 -24.87
CA MET A 812 -12.24 11.61 -24.48
C MET A 812 -13.00 12.67 -25.28
N LYS A 813 -13.32 12.40 -26.54
CA LYS A 813 -14.18 13.29 -27.33
C LYS A 813 -15.57 13.42 -26.72
N ILE A 814 -16.19 12.34 -26.26
CA ILE A 814 -17.51 12.39 -25.62
C ILE A 814 -17.44 13.22 -24.35
N VAL A 815 -16.48 12.94 -23.47
CA VAL A 815 -16.30 13.73 -22.22
C VAL A 815 -16.13 15.22 -22.53
N LYS A 816 -15.37 15.55 -23.58
CA LYS A 816 -15.20 16.93 -24.03
C LYS A 816 -16.49 17.55 -24.54
N ASP A 817 -17.22 16.84 -25.39
CA ASP A 817 -18.48 17.31 -25.97
C ASP A 817 -19.58 17.45 -24.89
N SER A 818 -19.52 16.66 -23.82
CA SER A 818 -20.36 16.77 -22.63
C SER A 818 -19.98 17.94 -21.71
N GLY A 819 -18.84 18.60 -21.94
CA GLY A 819 -18.39 19.75 -21.15
C GLY A 819 -17.68 19.39 -19.84
N HIS A 820 -17.28 18.13 -19.63
CA HIS A 820 -16.59 17.66 -18.42
C HIS A 820 -15.06 17.62 -18.54
N PHE A 821 -14.49 18.31 -19.54
CA PHE A 821 -13.04 18.57 -19.58
C PHE A 821 -12.65 19.63 -18.53
N PRO A 822 -11.44 19.55 -17.96
CA PRO A 822 -11.01 20.52 -16.95
C PRO A 822 -10.99 21.95 -17.52
N ALA A 823 -11.31 22.91 -16.66
CA ALA A 823 -11.35 24.33 -17.04
C ALA A 823 -9.97 24.87 -17.45
N VAL A 824 -8.90 24.30 -16.90
CA VAL A 824 -7.51 24.52 -17.31
C VAL A 824 -7.00 23.26 -18.03
N THR A 825 -6.56 23.42 -19.26
CA THR A 825 -6.00 22.35 -20.09
C THR A 825 -4.53 22.62 -20.40
N LEU A 826 -3.77 21.56 -20.61
CA LEU A 826 -2.40 21.65 -21.10
C LEU A 826 -2.42 21.52 -22.63
N ALA A 827 -1.74 22.42 -23.32
CA ALA A 827 -1.61 22.44 -24.78
C ALA A 827 -0.13 22.27 -25.19
N GLY A 828 0.08 21.75 -26.40
CA GLY A 828 1.39 21.43 -26.95
C GLY A 828 1.48 19.99 -27.45
N ASP A 829 2.68 19.58 -27.83
CA ASP A 829 3.00 18.18 -28.12
C ASP A 829 3.35 17.48 -26.80
N LEU A 830 2.32 17.01 -26.11
CA LEU A 830 2.45 16.43 -24.76
C LEU A 830 2.79 14.94 -24.87
N PRO A 831 3.95 14.48 -24.38
CA PRO A 831 4.18 13.07 -24.18
C PRO A 831 3.23 12.52 -23.11
N LYS A 832 3.06 11.20 -23.08
CA LYS A 832 2.41 10.52 -21.95
C LYS A 832 3.16 10.86 -20.65
N GLY A 833 2.41 10.99 -19.55
CA GLY A 833 2.99 11.09 -18.21
C GLY A 833 2.84 12.44 -17.50
N LEU A 834 2.11 13.41 -18.03
CA LEU A 834 1.59 14.51 -17.20
C LEU A 834 0.23 14.11 -16.63
N ILE A 835 0.15 13.95 -15.31
CA ILE A 835 -1.11 13.70 -14.59
C ILE A 835 -1.47 15.00 -13.88
N TRP A 836 -2.66 15.55 -14.17
CA TRP A 836 -3.12 16.78 -13.53
C TRP A 836 -4.59 16.75 -13.14
N ARG A 837 -4.95 17.61 -12.18
CA ARG A 837 -6.33 17.84 -11.72
C ARG A 837 -6.56 19.33 -11.54
N VAL A 838 -7.80 19.75 -11.78
CA VAL A 838 -8.21 21.16 -11.72
C VAL A 838 -9.47 21.28 -10.88
N VAL A 839 -9.44 22.15 -9.88
CA VAL A 839 -10.61 22.51 -9.07
C VAL A 839 -10.79 24.03 -9.06
N PRO A 840 -12.03 24.53 -9.06
CA PRO A 840 -12.26 25.96 -8.83
C PRO A 840 -11.80 26.36 -7.42
N SER A 841 -11.22 27.56 -7.32
CA SER A 841 -11.00 28.23 -6.04
C SER A 841 -12.32 28.79 -5.51
N GLU A 842 -12.28 29.42 -4.33
CA GLU A 842 -13.44 30.14 -3.77
C GLU A 842 -13.81 31.38 -4.61
N ASN A 843 -12.83 31.97 -5.32
CA ASN A 843 -13.04 33.12 -6.18
C ASN A 843 -13.44 32.72 -7.61
N ILE A 844 -14.42 33.43 -8.17
CA ILE A 844 -14.83 33.23 -9.57
C ILE A 844 -13.67 33.63 -10.51
N GLY A 845 -13.32 32.73 -11.43
CA GLY A 845 -12.23 32.97 -12.39
C GLY A 845 -10.84 32.55 -11.88
N GLU A 846 -10.81 31.84 -10.75
CA GLU A 846 -9.59 31.31 -10.14
C GLU A 846 -9.69 29.79 -10.01
N TYR A 847 -8.59 29.09 -10.34
CA TYR A 847 -8.49 27.64 -10.33
C TYR A 847 -7.22 27.20 -9.60
N THR A 848 -7.30 26.10 -8.87
CA THR A 848 -6.13 25.37 -8.37
C THR A 848 -5.84 24.18 -9.29
N VAL A 849 -4.60 24.05 -9.73
CA VAL A 849 -4.14 23.02 -10.67
C VAL A 849 -2.98 22.27 -10.04
N ALA A 850 -3.12 20.96 -9.81
CA ALA A 850 -1.99 20.11 -9.44
C ALA A 850 -1.50 19.37 -10.68
N ILE A 851 -0.20 19.35 -10.94
CA ILE A 851 0.44 18.66 -12.07
C ILE A 851 1.62 17.85 -11.54
N VAL A 852 1.67 16.57 -11.88
CA VAL A 852 2.80 15.67 -11.59
C VAL A 852 3.34 15.13 -12.90
N ASN A 853 4.65 15.26 -13.12
CA ASN A 853 5.32 14.66 -14.27
C ASN A 853 5.87 13.27 -13.91
N VAL A 854 5.11 12.24 -14.26
CA VAL A 854 5.52 10.83 -14.13
C VAL A 854 6.29 10.34 -15.35
N SER A 855 6.38 11.13 -16.42
CA SER A 855 7.15 10.78 -17.63
C SER A 855 8.65 10.81 -17.34
N LYS A 856 9.42 10.02 -18.10
CA LYS A 856 10.90 10.09 -18.06
C LYS A 856 11.47 11.32 -18.80
N HIS A 857 10.62 12.19 -19.33
CA HIS A 857 10.99 13.29 -20.20
C HIS A 857 10.72 14.65 -19.56
N GLU A 858 11.53 15.63 -19.92
CA GLU A 858 11.18 17.03 -19.69
C GLU A 858 10.07 17.42 -20.67
N VAL A 859 9.00 18.04 -20.14
CA VAL A 859 7.81 18.39 -20.92
C VAL A 859 7.65 19.90 -20.97
N ASN A 860 7.46 20.43 -22.18
CA ASN A 860 7.13 21.83 -22.42
C ASN A 860 5.67 21.94 -22.84
N PHE A 861 4.91 22.80 -22.17
CA PHE A 861 3.48 22.96 -22.43
C PHE A 861 2.98 24.36 -22.13
N ASP A 862 1.88 24.72 -22.78
CA ASP A 862 1.15 25.95 -22.53
C ASP A 862 -0.10 25.66 -21.70
N LEU A 863 -0.38 26.52 -20.71
CA LEU A 863 -1.68 26.52 -20.05
C LEU A 863 -2.71 27.21 -20.94
N ALA A 864 -3.90 26.63 -21.05
CA ALA A 864 -5.06 27.25 -21.66
C ALA A 864 -6.25 27.17 -20.69
N VAL A 865 -6.98 28.27 -20.52
CA VAL A 865 -8.15 28.34 -19.63
C VAL A 865 -9.39 28.61 -20.47
N GLN A 866 -10.40 27.72 -20.41
CA GLN A 866 -11.55 27.76 -21.31
C GLN A 866 -12.31 29.10 -21.29
N SER A 867 -12.32 29.80 -20.15
CA SER A 867 -13.11 31.01 -19.93
C SER A 867 -12.31 32.31 -19.80
N LEU A 868 -10.98 32.28 -19.95
CA LEU A 868 -10.12 33.45 -19.71
C LEU A 868 -9.24 33.72 -20.93
N THR A 869 -9.17 34.99 -21.34
CA THR A 869 -8.28 35.43 -22.43
C THR A 869 -6.95 36.00 -21.92
N ASP A 870 -6.93 36.45 -20.66
CA ASP A 870 -5.73 36.87 -19.94
C ASP A 870 -5.79 36.31 -18.51
N PHE A 871 -4.71 35.68 -18.07
CA PHE A 871 -4.59 35.07 -16.76
C PHE A 871 -3.14 35.05 -16.30
N HIS A 872 -2.93 34.95 -15.00
CA HIS A 872 -1.63 34.80 -14.38
C HIS A 872 -1.53 33.47 -13.66
N VAL A 873 -0.29 32.99 -13.54
CA VAL A 873 0.03 31.70 -12.94
C VAL A 873 0.94 31.96 -11.75
N VAL A 874 0.59 31.40 -10.60
CA VAL A 874 1.41 31.44 -9.39
C VAL A 874 1.61 30.01 -8.92
N ASP A 875 2.84 29.60 -8.69
CA ASP A 875 3.11 28.35 -7.98
C ASP A 875 2.79 28.54 -6.50
N LEU A 876 1.83 27.78 -5.97
CA LEU A 876 1.37 27.83 -4.58
C LEU A 876 2.35 27.21 -3.59
N LEU A 877 3.33 26.43 -4.05
CA LEU A 877 4.40 25.89 -3.20
C LEU A 877 5.49 26.94 -2.95
N THR A 878 5.71 27.84 -3.91
CA THR A 878 6.79 28.85 -3.84
C THR A 878 6.30 30.30 -3.84
N GLY A 879 5.06 30.57 -4.19
CA GLY A 879 4.50 31.91 -4.42
C GLY A 879 5.03 32.62 -5.66
N GLN A 880 5.86 31.94 -6.47
CA GLN A 880 6.48 32.57 -7.62
C GLN A 880 5.48 32.73 -8.75
N LYS A 881 5.47 33.92 -9.36
CA LYS A 881 4.76 34.15 -10.62
C LYS A 881 5.48 33.41 -11.72
N LEU A 882 4.75 32.56 -12.43
CA LEU A 882 5.25 31.81 -13.56
C LEU A 882 4.71 32.37 -14.88
N ASN A 883 5.36 31.98 -15.98
CA ASN A 883 4.82 32.20 -17.32
C ASN A 883 3.66 31.24 -17.58
N THR A 884 2.86 31.52 -18.62
CA THR A 884 1.81 30.60 -19.08
C THR A 884 2.37 29.40 -19.85
N THR A 885 3.59 29.52 -20.40
CA THR A 885 4.39 28.43 -20.95
C THR A 885 5.31 27.90 -19.86
N LEU A 886 5.22 26.61 -19.57
CA LEU A 886 5.93 25.94 -18.49
C LEU A 886 6.81 24.81 -19.02
N THR A 887 7.89 24.56 -18.30
CA THR A 887 8.76 23.40 -18.48
C THR A 887 8.76 22.60 -17.18
N MET A 888 8.48 21.29 -17.28
CA MET A 888 8.51 20.36 -16.16
C MET A 888 9.52 19.25 -16.40
N LYS A 889 10.50 19.12 -15.52
CA LYS A 889 11.41 17.98 -15.49
C LYS A 889 10.68 16.71 -15.04
N PRO A 890 11.21 15.51 -15.31
CA PRO A 890 10.74 14.28 -14.67
C PRO A 890 10.63 14.47 -13.15
N GLU A 891 9.62 13.86 -12.53
CA GLU A 891 9.30 13.92 -11.10
C GLU A 891 8.89 15.30 -10.55
N ALA A 892 8.97 16.37 -11.35
CA ALA A 892 8.54 17.68 -10.89
C ALA A 892 7.04 17.70 -10.54
N VAL A 893 6.72 18.45 -9.50
CA VAL A 893 5.34 18.73 -9.05
C VAL A 893 5.10 20.23 -9.13
N TYR A 894 3.96 20.61 -9.71
CA TYR A 894 3.42 21.96 -9.58
C TYR A 894 2.07 21.92 -8.88
N LEU A 895 1.86 22.85 -7.95
CA LEU A 895 0.54 23.22 -7.47
C LEU A 895 0.35 24.69 -7.84
N LEU A 896 -0.54 24.98 -8.79
CA LEU A 896 -0.66 26.30 -9.38
C LEU A 896 -1.98 26.95 -8.98
N ASN A 897 -1.94 28.24 -8.73
CA ASN A 897 -3.09 29.12 -8.82
C ASN A 897 -3.11 29.74 -10.22
N VAL A 898 -4.22 29.56 -10.92
CA VAL A 898 -4.46 30.14 -12.25
C VAL A 898 -5.65 31.07 -12.13
N ALA A 899 -5.41 32.38 -12.25
CA ALA A 899 -6.41 33.40 -12.00
C ALA A 899 -6.45 34.44 -13.10
N GLY A 900 -7.64 34.90 -13.47
CA GLY A 900 -7.82 35.96 -14.45
C GLY A 900 -9.22 36.53 -14.44
N THR A 901 -9.41 37.60 -15.19
CA THR A 901 -10.73 38.23 -15.37
C THR A 901 -11.46 37.56 -16.53
N LYS A 902 -12.72 37.20 -16.30
CA LYS A 902 -13.63 36.71 -17.36
C LYS A 902 -13.92 37.76 -18.42
#